data_AF-E3C7L6-F1
#
_entry.id   AF-E3C7L6-F1
#
_cell.length_a   1.000
_cell.length_b   1.000
_cell.length_c   1.000
_cell.angle_alpha   90.00
_cell.angle_beta   90.00
_cell.angle_gamma   90.00
#
_symmetry.space_group_name_H-M   'P 1'
#
loop_
_entity.id
_entity.type
_entity.pdbx_description
1 polymer ?
#
loop_
_entity_poly.entity_id
_entity_poly.type
_entity_poly.pdbx_seq_one_letter_code
_entity_poly.pdbx_strand_id
1 'polypeptide(L)'
;MNTTVAKLIATAAIATFTGLMLTTTGARADDVTVSTTANQPPTAIQSATTSLNLYSNNLAQVQATQAINFPAGYTLDAVRNVNSQAAANAFEQTAQQGIYNNNYQSDRLAATQAVDLNSLTADQVSQLNQYGLNLVNRARAEFGLELFTQDAGTINQVRAMALEYQFRDESLLNGHWHDYEILQGQSENIAAHQVYVDNIPNLAARPFASAVGTDFVNVNAVPLFTIKTMDDLQACVYYGLMGMFFNDAGDLFGHAQNFLTVQQPITTLALYPSLIYSTERGTWSNGIPFTFRLENIDMHYIWTTGTNYNRDDFSNQGTVTPDWDRTDNGDYAYLDGAFITSSGQLVATGWHATNASQGRPYHYLIALDQNGHELQRVITNRVDRPDVQRAHNVYDAAKAGFSTKLDLANQLAKVTSIRLISRYSGSADGNSDYVDYWFAPLSVDQGNYANLDGATVVGDQLQLSGWHASNQASGKAYHYIIILNNGREVGRRLVSAGTNRPDVANVYGHIAGAGRSGFSVNFDLAALNFNQRLQVLSRYTDDPAGNGNAVDYWFTPLTDGQYSDQAYLDNFTVGNGQLRLAGWHANGVSRFEQHHFIILFDATANRQVESYLVTATARPDVQRAYPGVANAGQSGFELTLNLTELNLIPGHRYLVVSRYSSSASGNGNGNGSQYTDYWFAPQKLLSQNEAGYVDQHVLRQANDQAKLTVAGWRVTNLARGYHTLILFDNTRGRELTRQTVADSPAGISRPDIMRLYGRQYLNAAHAGFTGTITLPAGWPRGDDYTLISRYSPTTDANVNYVDVPIYLGVIQGKL
;
A
#
# COMPACT_ATOMS: atom_id res chain seq x y z
N MET A 1 26.78 -9.11 23.23
CA MET A 1 25.91 -10.29 23.08
C MET A 1 25.64 -10.82 24.47
N ASN A 2 24.43 -10.65 24.98
CA ASN A 2 23.93 -11.27 26.21
C ASN A 2 22.47 -11.57 25.93
N THR A 3 22.22 -12.71 25.30
CA THR A 3 20.89 -13.26 25.08
C THR A 3 20.99 -14.75 25.36
N THR A 4 20.47 -15.10 26.52
CA THR A 4 20.02 -16.42 26.95
C THR A 4 19.16 -17.03 25.84
N VAL A 5 19.75 -17.94 25.06
CA VAL A 5 19.01 -18.90 24.23
C VAL A 5 19.03 -20.21 25.02
N ALA A 6 17.86 -20.75 25.27
CA ALA A 6 17.69 -21.91 26.12
C ALA A 6 18.23 -23.17 25.41
N LYS A 7 19.22 -23.80 26.08
CA LYS A 7 19.51 -25.24 26.18
C LYS A 7 19.96 -25.97 24.90
N LEU A 8 21.03 -26.77 25.00
CA LEU A 8 21.14 -28.15 24.47
C LEU A 8 22.51 -28.81 24.73
N ILE A 9 22.53 -29.74 25.70
CA ILE A 9 22.75 -31.18 25.49
C ILE A 9 21.67 -31.79 26.39
N ALA A 10 20.63 -32.37 25.78
CA ALA A 10 19.74 -33.26 26.50
C ALA A 10 20.21 -34.66 26.12
N THR A 11 20.84 -35.30 27.06
CA THR A 11 21.12 -36.73 27.05
C THR A 11 19.93 -37.37 27.83
N ALA A 12 19.62 -38.65 27.67
CA ALA A 12 18.62 -39.40 28.43
C ALA A 12 19.02 -40.88 28.67
N ALA A 13 18.99 -41.40 29.90
CA ALA A 13 19.34 -42.79 30.17
C ALA A 13 18.21 -43.68 30.76
N ILE A 14 18.01 -44.82 30.07
CA ILE A 14 17.42 -46.15 30.42
C ILE A 14 16.22 -46.26 31.37
N ALA A 15 15.19 -46.99 30.88
CA ALA A 15 14.33 -47.86 31.69
C ALA A 15 14.81 -49.33 31.63
N THR A 16 15.28 -49.90 32.74
CA THR A 16 15.53 -51.35 32.87
C THR A 16 14.38 -51.97 33.66
N PHE A 17 13.79 -53.05 33.16
CA PHE A 17 12.98 -53.94 33.98
C PHE A 17 13.53 -55.36 33.99
N THR A 18 13.61 -55.88 35.21
CA THR A 18 14.05 -57.20 35.62
C THR A 18 13.02 -58.27 35.26
N GLY A 19 13.49 -59.41 34.73
CA GLY A 19 12.78 -60.68 34.85
C GLY A 19 12.75 -61.56 33.60
N LEU A 20 13.74 -62.42 33.43
CA LEU A 20 13.60 -63.88 33.51
C LEU A 20 14.94 -64.54 33.16
N MET A 21 15.35 -65.49 34.01
CA MET A 21 16.58 -66.27 33.87
C MET A 21 16.61 -67.04 32.55
N LEU A 22 17.52 -66.68 31.65
CA LEU A 22 18.02 -67.53 30.57
C LEU A 22 19.52 -67.26 30.42
N THR A 23 20.33 -68.28 30.66
CA THR A 23 21.77 -68.28 30.44
C THR A 23 22.06 -68.15 28.95
N THR A 24 22.33 -66.94 28.48
CA THR A 24 22.85 -66.67 27.14
C THR A 24 24.08 -65.77 27.23
N THR A 25 25.11 -66.12 26.48
CA THR A 25 26.35 -65.36 26.28
C THR A 25 26.05 -64.03 25.57
N GLY A 26 25.67 -63.00 26.34
CA GLY A 26 25.70 -61.60 25.90
C GLY A 26 27.12 -61.03 25.95
N ALA A 27 27.32 -59.84 25.38
CA ALA A 27 28.61 -59.15 25.42
C ALA A 27 28.90 -58.87 26.89
N ARG A 28 29.95 -59.48 27.45
CA ARG A 28 30.21 -59.37 28.88
C ARG A 28 30.36 -57.89 29.24
N ALA A 29 29.46 -57.39 30.09
CA ALA A 29 29.81 -56.27 30.96
C ALA A 29 31.01 -56.72 31.79
N ASP A 30 31.85 -55.77 32.21
CA ASP A 30 33.01 -56.09 33.03
C ASP A 30 32.62 -57.00 34.21
N ASP A 31 33.09 -58.26 34.14
CA ASP A 31 32.57 -59.34 34.98
C ASP A 31 32.72 -58.98 36.48
N VAL A 32 31.61 -58.94 37.21
CA VAL A 32 31.59 -58.73 38.66
C VAL A 32 32.10 -59.98 39.38
N THR A 33 33.41 -60.15 39.34
CA THR A 33 34.22 -60.81 40.36
C THR A 33 35.51 -60.02 40.40
N VAL A 34 35.81 -59.42 41.56
CA VAL A 34 37.00 -58.60 41.83
C VAL A 34 38.27 -59.28 41.27
N SER A 35 38.60 -58.97 40.02
CA SER A 35 39.90 -59.22 39.41
C SER A 35 40.56 -57.87 39.30
N THR A 36 41.68 -57.73 39.99
CA THR A 36 42.46 -56.50 40.19
C THR A 36 43.02 -55.86 38.91
N THR A 37 42.64 -56.34 37.73
CA THR A 37 43.10 -55.88 36.41
C THR A 37 42.18 -54.85 35.72
N ALA A 38 40.86 -54.84 35.99
CA ALA A 38 39.92 -53.91 35.33
C ALA A 38 39.87 -52.49 35.95
N ASN A 39 40.55 -52.30 37.09
CA ASN A 39 40.58 -51.02 37.82
C ASN A 39 41.71 -50.08 37.38
N GLN A 40 42.35 -50.34 36.24
CA GLN A 40 43.42 -49.47 35.73
C GLN A 40 42.86 -48.36 34.84
N PRO A 41 43.46 -47.14 34.87
CA PRO A 41 43.20 -46.13 33.86
C PRO A 41 43.45 -46.71 32.46
N PRO A 42 42.77 -46.20 31.42
CA PRO A 42 42.87 -46.75 30.06
C PRO A 42 44.33 -46.91 29.66
N THR A 43 44.70 -48.14 29.28
CA THR A 43 46.09 -48.42 28.91
C THR A 43 46.25 -47.97 27.47
N ALA A 44 47.03 -46.89 27.25
CA ALA A 44 47.27 -46.39 25.90
C ALA A 44 47.73 -47.54 24.99
N ILE A 45 46.88 -47.97 24.06
CA ILE A 45 47.28 -48.88 23.00
C ILE A 45 48.31 -48.09 22.18
N GLN A 46 49.60 -48.37 22.41
CA GLN A 46 50.68 -47.93 21.53
C GLN A 46 50.29 -48.31 20.11
N SER A 47 50.44 -47.35 19.20
CA SER A 47 50.22 -47.45 17.76
C SER A 47 50.89 -48.69 17.15
N ALA A 48 50.26 -49.84 17.31
CA ALA A 48 50.57 -51.08 16.63
C ALA A 48 49.45 -51.30 15.64
N THR A 49 49.84 -51.36 14.38
CA THR A 49 49.06 -51.64 13.17
C THR A 49 48.42 -53.05 13.15
N THR A 50 48.03 -53.59 14.30
CA THR A 50 47.16 -54.77 14.37
C THR A 50 45.74 -54.33 14.04
N SER A 51 45.31 -54.67 12.82
CA SER A 51 43.94 -54.54 12.34
C SER A 51 42.99 -55.30 13.26
N LEU A 52 42.42 -54.61 14.26
CA LEU A 52 41.24 -55.09 14.95
C LEU A 52 40.12 -55.14 13.91
N ASN A 53 39.65 -56.34 13.55
CA ASN A 53 38.48 -56.47 12.69
C ASN A 53 37.25 -56.12 13.53
N LEU A 54 36.92 -54.83 13.54
CA LEU A 54 35.76 -54.24 14.24
C LEU A 54 34.42 -54.54 13.54
N TYR A 55 34.44 -55.30 12.44
CA TYR A 55 33.29 -55.59 11.59
C TYR A 55 32.96 -57.09 11.60
N SER A 56 31.67 -57.42 11.74
CA SER A 56 31.15 -58.79 11.66
C SER A 56 30.90 -59.28 10.22
N ASN A 57 30.78 -58.40 9.21
CA ASN A 57 30.44 -58.80 7.84
C ASN A 57 31.05 -57.85 6.79
N ASN A 58 32.07 -58.30 6.04
CA ASN A 58 32.61 -57.82 4.73
C ASN A 58 32.11 -56.49 4.10
N LEU A 59 31.92 -55.42 4.86
CA LEU A 59 31.66 -54.07 4.38
C LEU A 59 33.00 -53.31 4.33
N ALA A 60 33.23 -52.49 3.30
CA ALA A 60 34.51 -51.85 3.07
C ALA A 60 34.95 -50.98 4.27
N GLN A 61 36.23 -51.05 4.65
CA GLN A 61 36.79 -50.28 5.78
C GLN A 61 36.76 -48.77 5.48
N VAL A 62 36.08 -47.99 6.31
CA VAL A 62 36.33 -46.55 6.41
C VAL A 62 37.73 -46.36 7.00
N GLN A 63 38.62 -45.73 6.23
CA GLN A 63 39.94 -45.36 6.72
C GLN A 63 39.79 -44.27 7.80
N ALA A 64 40.54 -44.42 8.90
CA ALA A 64 40.65 -43.48 10.02
C ALA A 64 39.48 -43.42 11.01
N THR A 65 39.39 -44.40 11.92
CA THR A 65 38.69 -44.21 13.20
C THR A 65 39.57 -43.40 14.15
N GLN A 66 38.98 -42.38 14.77
CA GLN A 66 39.66 -41.49 15.71
C GLN A 66 39.90 -42.15 17.07
N ALA A 67 40.98 -41.77 17.74
CA ALA A 67 41.20 -42.16 19.13
C ALA A 67 40.26 -41.37 20.06
N ILE A 68 39.87 -42.00 21.17
CA ILE A 68 39.12 -41.36 22.26
C ILE A 68 40.04 -41.29 23.47
N ASN A 69 40.42 -40.08 23.87
CA ASN A 69 41.32 -39.81 24.98
C ASN A 69 40.51 -39.67 26.28
N PHE A 70 40.46 -40.73 27.08
CA PHE A 70 39.83 -40.70 28.40
C PHE A 70 40.73 -39.96 29.41
N PRO A 71 40.20 -39.04 30.23
CA PRO A 71 40.98 -38.33 31.22
C PRO A 71 41.41 -39.25 32.37
N ALA A 72 42.51 -38.89 33.04
CA ALA A 72 42.98 -39.63 34.20
C ALA A 72 41.91 -39.65 35.30
N GLY A 73 41.60 -40.84 35.83
CA GLY A 73 40.53 -41.04 36.82
C GLY A 73 39.18 -41.46 36.21
N TYR A 74 39.04 -41.46 34.88
CA TYR A 74 37.90 -42.06 34.20
C TYR A 74 38.06 -43.59 34.15
N THR A 75 37.44 -44.30 35.10
CA THR A 75 37.48 -45.78 35.21
C THR A 75 36.07 -46.36 35.12
N LEU A 76 35.95 -47.66 34.79
CA LEU A 76 34.65 -48.35 34.77
C LEU A 76 33.95 -48.30 36.13
N ASP A 77 34.71 -48.41 37.23
CA ASP A 77 34.19 -48.24 38.59
C ASP A 77 33.66 -46.82 38.83
N ALA A 78 34.34 -45.79 38.34
CA ALA A 78 33.88 -44.41 38.50
C ALA A 78 32.56 -44.19 37.73
N VAL A 79 32.42 -44.74 36.52
CA VAL A 79 31.20 -44.69 35.72
C VAL A 79 30.05 -45.48 36.37
N ARG A 80 30.31 -46.71 36.83
CA ARG A 80 29.28 -47.58 37.47
C ARG A 80 28.77 -47.02 38.78
N ASN A 81 29.60 -46.31 39.53
CA ASN A 81 29.24 -45.77 40.84
C ASN A 81 28.41 -44.47 40.76
N VAL A 82 28.12 -43.97 39.55
CA VAL A 82 27.21 -42.83 39.37
C VAL A 82 25.76 -43.29 39.55
N ASN A 83 25.26 -43.18 40.78
CA ASN A 83 23.92 -43.60 41.18
C ASN A 83 23.04 -42.46 41.72
N SER A 84 23.54 -41.23 41.69
CA SER A 84 22.86 -40.04 42.19
C SER A 84 23.42 -38.80 41.51
N GLN A 85 22.65 -37.70 41.51
CA GLN A 85 23.10 -36.44 40.93
C GLN A 85 24.38 -35.91 41.59
N ALA A 86 24.56 -36.14 42.90
CA ALA A 86 25.77 -35.73 43.61
C ALA A 86 27.00 -36.52 43.13
N ALA A 87 26.85 -37.83 42.90
CA ALA A 87 27.90 -38.67 42.33
C ALA A 87 28.19 -38.28 40.87
N ALA A 88 27.15 -37.95 40.10
CA ALA A 88 27.28 -37.50 38.71
C ALA A 88 28.07 -36.19 38.61
N ASN A 89 27.68 -35.17 39.39
CA ASN A 89 28.39 -33.88 39.43
C ASN A 89 29.84 -34.03 39.93
N ALA A 90 30.10 -34.97 40.83
CA ALA A 90 31.46 -35.24 41.30
C ALA A 90 32.31 -35.94 40.22
N PHE A 91 31.74 -36.92 39.52
CA PHE A 91 32.41 -37.61 38.42
C PHE A 91 32.66 -36.69 37.23
N GLU A 92 31.72 -35.79 36.92
CA GLU A 92 31.83 -34.80 35.84
C GLU A 92 33.07 -33.91 35.96
N GLN A 93 33.50 -33.58 37.19
CA GLN A 93 34.73 -32.80 37.40
C GLN A 93 35.97 -33.48 36.79
N THR A 94 35.96 -34.81 36.71
CA THR A 94 36.99 -35.61 36.05
C THR A 94 36.63 -35.91 34.59
N ALA A 95 35.39 -36.31 34.34
CA ALA A 95 34.93 -36.74 33.02
C ALA A 95 34.96 -35.61 31.98
N GLN A 96 34.60 -34.39 32.36
CA GLN A 96 34.49 -33.25 31.44
C GLN A 96 35.85 -32.88 30.81
N GLN A 97 36.98 -33.25 31.41
CA GLN A 97 38.30 -33.15 30.77
C GLN A 97 38.37 -33.92 29.45
N GLY A 98 37.61 -34.99 29.31
CA GLY A 98 37.46 -35.74 28.07
C GLY A 98 36.88 -34.90 26.92
N ILE A 99 35.97 -33.95 27.18
CA ILE A 99 35.49 -33.02 26.13
C ILE A 99 36.65 -32.17 25.59
N TYR A 100 37.54 -31.68 26.45
CA TYR A 100 38.67 -30.84 26.03
C TYR A 100 39.78 -31.63 25.32
N ASN A 101 39.97 -32.90 25.71
CA ASN A 101 41.02 -33.76 25.18
C ASN A 101 40.70 -34.39 23.82
N ASN A 102 39.47 -34.21 23.34
CA ASN A 102 38.94 -34.88 22.16
C ASN A 102 38.38 -33.85 21.17
N ASN A 103 39.04 -33.73 20.03
CA ASN A 103 38.58 -32.92 18.90
C ASN A 103 38.46 -33.78 17.66
N TYR A 104 37.41 -33.54 16.89
CA TYR A 104 37.17 -34.18 15.62
C TYR A 104 38.30 -33.88 14.64
N GLN A 105 38.78 -34.92 13.97
CA GLN A 105 39.79 -34.92 12.93
C GLN A 105 39.09 -35.18 11.62
N SER A 106 39.01 -34.13 10.80
CA SER A 106 38.35 -34.16 9.49
C SER A 106 38.94 -35.22 8.56
N ASP A 107 38.06 -35.98 7.92
CA ASP A 107 38.36 -36.95 6.87
C ASP A 107 38.21 -36.28 5.50
N ARG A 108 39.32 -36.24 4.74
CA ARG A 108 39.36 -35.57 3.44
C ARG A 108 38.46 -36.21 2.38
N LEU A 109 38.21 -37.52 2.45
CA LEU A 109 37.31 -38.21 1.53
C LEU A 109 35.85 -37.94 1.91
N ALA A 110 35.51 -38.05 3.20
CA ALA A 110 34.17 -37.72 3.69
C ALA A 110 33.81 -36.25 3.42
N ALA A 111 34.78 -35.34 3.47
CA ALA A 111 34.57 -33.91 3.22
C ALA A 111 34.22 -33.60 1.75
N THR A 112 34.46 -34.54 0.83
CA THR A 112 34.08 -34.41 -0.59
C THR A 112 32.71 -35.01 -0.91
N GLN A 113 32.11 -35.77 0.02
CA GLN A 113 30.86 -36.47 -0.19
C GLN A 113 29.70 -35.63 0.34
N ALA A 114 28.93 -35.05 -0.57
CA ALA A 114 27.76 -34.25 -0.20
C ALA A 114 26.68 -35.11 0.46
N VAL A 115 26.05 -34.56 1.50
CA VAL A 115 24.99 -35.21 2.27
C VAL A 115 23.73 -34.37 2.22
N ASP A 116 22.62 -35.06 1.95
CA ASP A 116 21.29 -34.59 2.29
C ASP A 116 20.79 -35.46 3.45
N LEU A 117 20.61 -34.87 4.63
CA LEU A 117 20.19 -35.60 5.83
C LEU A 117 18.80 -36.23 5.66
N ASN A 118 17.92 -35.53 4.96
CA ASN A 118 16.59 -36.05 4.61
C ASN A 118 16.66 -37.05 3.46
N SER A 119 17.83 -37.25 2.85
CA SER A 119 18.01 -38.22 1.77
C SER A 119 19.34 -39.00 1.78
N LEU A 120 19.72 -39.64 2.90
CA LEU A 120 20.94 -40.47 2.96
C LEU A 120 20.89 -41.65 1.96
N THR A 121 22.00 -41.85 1.25
CA THR A 121 22.18 -43.00 0.34
C THR A 121 22.60 -44.24 1.11
N ALA A 122 22.52 -45.39 0.43
CA ALA A 122 22.92 -46.66 1.02
C ALA A 122 24.35 -46.70 1.55
N ASP A 123 25.27 -46.20 0.74
CA ASP A 123 26.67 -46.14 1.11
C ASP A 123 26.88 -45.17 2.27
N GLN A 124 26.15 -44.06 2.32
CA GLN A 124 26.22 -43.08 3.42
C GLN A 124 25.68 -43.65 4.73
N VAL A 125 24.57 -44.41 4.69
CA VAL A 125 24.01 -45.08 5.87
C VAL A 125 24.98 -46.14 6.41
N SER A 126 25.60 -46.92 5.52
CA SER A 126 26.64 -47.88 5.89
C SER A 126 27.85 -47.17 6.50
N GLN A 127 28.37 -46.12 5.84
CA GLN A 127 29.53 -45.36 6.30
C GLN A 127 29.28 -44.68 7.66
N LEU A 128 28.08 -44.13 7.88
CA LEU A 128 27.65 -43.56 9.15
C LEU A 128 27.67 -44.62 10.26
N ASN A 129 27.07 -45.78 9.98
CA ASN A 129 26.95 -46.87 10.94
C ASN A 129 28.30 -47.47 11.32
N GLN A 130 29.17 -47.67 10.32
CA GLN A 130 30.54 -48.12 10.53
C GLN A 130 31.32 -47.11 11.38
N TYR A 131 31.24 -45.82 11.06
CA TYR A 131 31.93 -44.78 11.79
C TYR A 131 31.49 -44.72 13.27
N GLY A 132 30.19 -44.63 13.53
CA GLY A 132 29.64 -44.54 14.88
C GLY A 132 29.93 -45.79 15.72
N LEU A 133 29.71 -46.99 15.16
CA LEU A 133 30.00 -48.25 15.86
C LEU A 133 31.50 -48.38 16.19
N ASN A 134 32.38 -48.00 15.27
CA ASN A 134 33.82 -48.06 15.51
C ASN A 134 34.26 -47.16 16.67
N LEU A 135 33.66 -45.97 16.82
CA LEU A 135 33.94 -45.10 17.97
C LEU A 135 33.49 -45.73 19.29
N VAL A 136 32.28 -46.31 19.33
CA VAL A 136 31.78 -47.01 20.53
C VAL A 136 32.68 -48.21 20.86
N ASN A 137 33.02 -49.03 19.87
CA ASN A 137 33.89 -50.18 20.05
C ASN A 137 35.33 -49.79 20.41
N ARG A 138 35.82 -48.63 19.95
CA ARG A 138 37.10 -48.09 20.37
C ARG A 138 37.07 -47.74 21.85
N ALA A 139 36.04 -47.03 22.31
CA ALA A 139 35.85 -46.74 23.73
C ALA A 139 35.84 -48.02 24.57
N ARG A 140 35.10 -49.05 24.13
CA ARG A 140 35.04 -50.35 24.79
C ARG A 140 36.39 -51.07 24.84
N ALA A 141 37.16 -51.03 23.74
CA ALA A 141 38.47 -51.64 23.65
C ALA A 141 39.52 -51.01 24.59
N GLU A 142 39.47 -49.69 24.82
CA GLU A 142 40.37 -49.00 25.78
C GLU A 142 40.20 -49.52 27.23
N PHE A 143 39.04 -50.13 27.53
CA PHE A 143 38.75 -50.78 28.81
C PHE A 143 38.74 -52.32 28.74
N GLY A 144 39.15 -52.91 27.61
CA GLY A 144 39.21 -54.36 27.43
C GLY A 144 37.84 -55.06 27.37
N LEU A 145 36.78 -54.33 27.03
CA LEU A 145 35.41 -54.85 26.95
C LEU A 145 35.16 -55.56 25.61
N GLU A 146 34.24 -56.53 25.60
CA GLU A 146 33.81 -57.18 24.36
C GLU A 146 33.16 -56.20 23.40
N LEU A 147 33.42 -56.31 22.10
CA LEU A 147 32.92 -55.37 21.11
C LEU A 147 31.46 -55.66 20.74
N PHE A 148 30.70 -54.61 20.45
CA PHE A 148 29.40 -54.76 19.81
C PHE A 148 29.57 -55.14 18.33
N THR A 149 28.58 -55.87 17.81
CA THR A 149 28.53 -56.32 16.42
C THR A 149 27.46 -55.57 15.65
N GLN A 150 27.44 -55.71 14.33
CA GLN A 150 26.43 -55.08 13.48
C GLN A 150 26.19 -55.88 12.20
N ASP A 151 24.94 -55.89 11.75
CA ASP A 151 24.54 -56.44 10.46
C ASP A 151 23.47 -55.55 9.79
N ALA A 152 23.16 -55.87 8.53
CA ALA A 152 22.18 -55.10 7.74
C ALA A 152 20.78 -55.10 8.38
N GLY A 153 20.36 -56.20 9.00
CA GLY A 153 19.08 -56.29 9.70
C GLY A 153 19.01 -55.30 10.86
N THR A 154 20.08 -55.20 11.64
CA THR A 154 20.21 -54.25 12.75
C THR A 154 20.13 -52.82 12.26
N ILE A 155 20.88 -52.45 11.20
CA ILE A 155 20.85 -51.10 10.62
C ILE A 155 19.44 -50.73 10.14
N ASN A 156 18.77 -51.65 9.44
CA ASN A 156 17.42 -51.41 8.92
C ASN A 156 16.39 -51.22 10.04
N GLN A 157 16.49 -52.02 11.11
CA GLN A 157 15.58 -51.92 12.24
C GLN A 157 15.75 -50.59 12.99
N VAL A 158 16.99 -50.17 13.26
CA VAL A 158 17.27 -48.89 13.91
C VAL A 158 16.84 -47.71 13.03
N ARG A 159 17.06 -47.80 11.72
CA ARG A 159 16.56 -46.82 10.76
C ARG A 159 15.03 -46.69 10.80
N ALA A 160 14.30 -47.81 10.81
CA ALA A 160 12.84 -47.78 10.87
C ALA A 160 12.34 -47.13 12.17
N MET A 161 12.98 -47.45 13.31
CA MET A 161 12.67 -46.83 14.60
C MET A 161 12.95 -45.33 14.62
N ALA A 162 14.11 -44.88 14.13
CA ALA A 162 14.44 -43.46 14.03
C ALA A 162 13.48 -42.68 13.09
N LEU A 163 13.07 -43.28 11.97
CA LEU A 163 12.09 -42.66 11.08
C LEU A 163 10.69 -42.58 11.69
N GLU A 164 10.34 -43.50 12.60
CA GLU A 164 9.09 -43.42 13.37
C GLU A 164 9.14 -42.26 14.38
N TYR A 165 10.26 -42.03 15.07
CA TYR A 165 10.45 -40.83 15.92
C TYR A 165 10.25 -39.54 15.10
N GLN A 166 10.87 -39.47 13.91
CA GLN A 166 10.68 -38.36 12.98
C GLN A 166 9.21 -38.22 12.51
N PHE A 167 8.52 -39.33 12.21
CA PHE A 167 7.13 -39.32 11.79
C PHE A 167 6.18 -38.81 12.89
N ARG A 168 6.47 -39.16 14.15
CA ARG A 168 5.68 -38.70 15.31
C ARG A 168 6.02 -37.29 15.77
N ASP A 169 6.97 -36.62 15.11
CA ASP A 169 7.52 -35.32 15.53
C ASP A 169 8.05 -35.37 16.97
N GLU A 170 8.74 -36.46 17.32
CA GLU A 170 9.30 -36.68 18.66
C GLU A 170 10.81 -36.47 18.66
N SER A 171 11.28 -35.59 19.55
CA SER A 171 12.70 -35.32 19.75
C SER A 171 13.01 -34.95 21.20
N LEU A 172 14.24 -35.17 21.63
CA LEU A 172 14.76 -34.59 22.87
C LEU A 172 14.59 -33.06 22.89
N LEU A 173 14.61 -32.44 21.70
CA LEU A 173 14.66 -30.99 21.52
C LEU A 173 13.29 -30.32 21.60
N ASN A 174 12.21 -31.09 21.48
CA ASN A 174 10.85 -30.63 21.71
C ASN A 174 10.20 -31.26 22.97
N GLY A 175 11.01 -31.92 23.81
CA GLY A 175 10.61 -32.39 25.14
C GLY A 175 10.11 -33.83 25.20
N HIS A 176 10.20 -34.56 24.09
CA HIS A 176 9.97 -36.00 24.04
C HIS A 176 11.25 -36.75 24.46
N TRP A 177 11.09 -38.01 24.87
CA TRP A 177 12.17 -38.85 25.41
C TRP A 177 12.14 -40.20 24.71
N HIS A 178 12.54 -41.28 25.38
CA HIS A 178 12.40 -42.64 24.87
C HIS A 178 10.92 -43.02 24.70
N ASP A 179 10.47 -43.27 23.47
CA ASP A 179 9.13 -43.77 23.19
C ASP A 179 9.13 -45.30 23.32
N TYR A 180 8.42 -45.78 24.35
CA TYR A 180 8.30 -47.20 24.63
C TYR A 180 7.63 -47.99 23.50
N GLU A 181 6.72 -47.37 22.75
CA GLU A 181 6.02 -48.00 21.62
C GLU A 181 6.94 -48.16 20.41
N ILE A 182 7.82 -47.19 20.16
CA ILE A 182 8.83 -47.28 19.10
C ILE A 182 9.91 -48.28 19.48
N LEU A 183 10.41 -48.19 20.72
CA LEU A 183 11.53 -49.00 21.19
C LEU A 183 11.15 -50.45 21.43
N GLN A 184 9.89 -50.77 21.75
CA GLN A 184 9.41 -52.16 21.92
C GLN A 184 10.29 -53.00 22.86
N GLY A 185 10.79 -52.38 23.93
CA GLY A 185 11.68 -53.01 24.92
C GLY A 185 13.15 -53.11 24.51
N GLN A 186 13.55 -52.50 23.38
CA GLN A 186 14.97 -52.32 23.02
C GLN A 186 15.61 -51.19 23.84
N SER A 187 16.93 -51.29 24.05
CA SER A 187 17.72 -50.24 24.72
C SER A 187 18.14 -49.17 23.72
N GLU A 188 18.20 -47.92 24.15
CA GLU A 188 18.60 -46.78 23.34
C GLU A 188 19.53 -45.84 24.13
N ASN A 189 20.54 -45.33 23.43
CA ASN A 189 21.20 -44.07 23.74
C ASN A 189 20.87 -43.08 22.63
N ILE A 190 20.67 -41.81 22.97
CA ILE A 190 20.27 -40.79 22.00
C ILE A 190 21.05 -39.49 22.25
N ALA A 191 21.50 -38.84 21.18
CA ALA A 191 22.21 -37.57 21.26
C ALA A 191 21.64 -36.57 20.25
N ALA A 192 21.26 -35.39 20.72
CA ALA A 192 20.56 -34.40 19.92
C ALA A 192 21.41 -33.15 19.63
N HIS A 193 21.37 -32.67 18.39
CA HIS A 193 22.03 -31.43 17.95
C HIS A 193 21.11 -30.58 17.07
N GLN A 194 21.37 -29.29 16.99
CA GLN A 194 20.67 -28.38 16.08
C GLN A 194 21.60 -27.91 14.97
N VAL A 195 21.11 -27.94 13.73
CA VAL A 195 21.83 -27.45 12.56
C VAL A 195 21.00 -26.45 11.76
N TYR A 196 21.70 -25.55 11.10
CA TYR A 196 21.12 -24.45 10.36
C TYR A 196 20.80 -24.82 8.91
N VAL A 197 19.57 -24.55 8.46
CA VAL A 197 19.09 -24.98 7.13
C VAL A 197 18.64 -23.86 6.18
N ASP A 198 18.31 -22.67 6.69
CA ASP A 198 17.67 -21.62 5.87
C ASP A 198 18.61 -20.77 5.00
N ASN A 199 19.92 -20.85 5.21
CA ASN A 199 20.94 -20.12 4.43
C ASN A 199 20.63 -18.61 4.22
N ILE A 200 20.21 -17.93 5.29
CA ILE A 200 19.88 -16.49 5.32
C ILE A 200 21.17 -15.68 5.09
N PRO A 201 21.16 -14.71 4.15
CA PRO A 201 22.31 -13.85 3.91
C PRO A 201 22.80 -13.16 5.20
N ASN A 202 24.11 -13.22 5.44
CA ASN A 202 24.82 -12.62 6.58
C ASN A 202 24.65 -13.31 7.94
N LEU A 203 23.96 -14.46 8.02
CA LEU A 203 24.02 -15.34 9.19
C LEU A 203 25.13 -16.39 8.97
N ALA A 204 26.20 -16.32 9.77
CA ALA A 204 27.33 -17.23 9.64
C ALA A 204 27.11 -18.51 10.47
N ALA A 205 26.98 -19.65 9.79
CA ALA A 205 27.02 -20.96 10.40
C ALA A 205 28.30 -21.69 9.97
N ARG A 206 28.92 -22.42 10.91
CA ARG A 206 30.17 -23.18 10.66
C ARG A 206 29.85 -24.56 10.09
N PRO A 207 30.70 -25.17 9.25
CA PRO A 207 30.64 -26.61 9.00
C PRO A 207 30.79 -27.37 10.32
N PHE A 208 29.98 -28.40 10.55
CA PHE A 208 30.02 -29.17 11.79
C PHE A 208 31.40 -29.82 12.00
N ALA A 209 32.08 -30.21 10.93
CA ALA A 209 33.44 -30.75 10.98
C ALA A 209 34.49 -29.77 11.55
N SER A 210 34.18 -28.47 11.61
CA SER A 210 35.06 -27.46 12.22
C SER A 210 34.85 -27.29 13.72
N ALA A 211 33.87 -27.95 14.32
CA ALA A 211 33.59 -27.87 15.75
C ALA A 211 34.81 -28.33 16.57
N VAL A 212 34.92 -27.81 17.80
CA VAL A 212 35.91 -28.23 18.79
C VAL A 212 35.20 -28.62 20.08
N GLY A 213 35.77 -29.49 20.90
CA GLY A 213 35.11 -30.00 22.11
C GLY A 213 34.63 -28.88 23.05
N THR A 214 35.40 -27.79 23.15
CA THR A 214 35.01 -26.61 23.94
C THR A 214 33.67 -25.98 23.52
N ASP A 215 33.24 -26.16 22.26
CA ASP A 215 31.96 -25.66 21.76
C ASP A 215 30.76 -26.35 22.45
N PHE A 216 30.96 -27.51 23.08
CA PHE A 216 29.92 -28.35 23.69
C PHE A 216 29.96 -28.43 25.22
N VAL A 217 30.88 -27.72 25.87
CA VAL A 217 30.96 -27.68 27.35
C VAL A 217 29.81 -26.86 27.92
N ASN A 218 29.57 -25.67 27.35
CA ASN A 218 28.46 -24.82 27.74
C ASN A 218 27.28 -25.07 26.81
N VAL A 219 26.38 -25.93 27.26
CA VAL A 219 25.13 -26.26 26.58
C VAL A 219 24.20 -25.07 26.30
N ASN A 220 24.49 -23.88 26.85
CA ASN A 220 23.71 -22.66 26.61
C ASN A 220 24.38 -21.70 25.60
N ALA A 221 25.52 -22.10 25.01
CA ALA A 221 26.32 -21.26 24.12
C ALA A 221 26.93 -22.03 22.94
N VAL A 222 26.21 -23.04 22.43
CA VAL A 222 26.68 -23.84 21.30
C VAL A 222 26.64 -22.99 20.00
N PRO A 223 27.71 -22.95 19.20
CA PRO A 223 27.73 -22.25 17.92
C PRO A 223 26.72 -22.82 16.92
N LEU A 224 26.32 -22.00 15.95
CA LEU A 224 25.47 -22.44 14.85
C LEU A 224 26.27 -23.26 13.83
N PHE A 225 25.86 -24.51 13.61
CA PHE A 225 26.52 -25.43 12.67
C PHE A 225 25.68 -25.75 11.43
N THR A 226 26.31 -26.30 10.40
CA THR A 226 25.69 -26.83 9.17
C THR A 226 26.25 -28.20 8.88
N ILE A 227 25.43 -29.10 8.34
CA ILE A 227 25.86 -30.39 7.82
C ILE A 227 25.61 -30.39 6.32
N LYS A 228 26.69 -30.50 5.54
CA LYS A 228 26.63 -30.55 4.08
C LYS A 228 27.39 -31.73 3.49
N THR A 229 28.24 -32.36 4.30
CA THR A 229 29.13 -33.44 3.86
C THR A 229 29.10 -34.61 4.86
N MET A 230 29.57 -35.77 4.43
CA MET A 230 29.74 -36.91 5.35
C MET A 230 30.70 -36.59 6.49
N ASP A 231 31.69 -35.72 6.27
CA ASP A 231 32.61 -35.25 7.31
C ASP A 231 31.89 -34.45 8.40
N ASP A 232 30.95 -33.59 8.01
CA ASP A 232 30.13 -32.84 8.97
C ASP A 232 29.22 -33.79 9.78
N LEU A 233 28.61 -34.78 9.11
CA LEU A 233 27.75 -35.77 9.77
C LEU A 233 28.55 -36.67 10.72
N GLN A 234 29.74 -37.10 10.33
CA GLN A 234 30.66 -37.85 11.20
C GLN A 234 31.10 -37.02 12.40
N ALA A 235 31.33 -35.72 12.24
CA ALA A 235 31.61 -34.82 13.36
C ALA A 235 30.42 -34.71 14.33
N CYS A 236 29.19 -34.66 13.80
CA CYS A 236 27.97 -34.68 14.61
C CYS A 236 27.85 -35.96 15.46
N VAL A 237 28.12 -37.13 14.87
CA VAL A 237 28.18 -38.42 15.59
C VAL A 237 29.27 -38.39 16.67
N TYR A 238 30.48 -37.94 16.32
CA TYR A 238 31.62 -37.90 17.22
C TYR A 238 31.32 -37.06 18.46
N TYR A 239 30.84 -35.82 18.29
CA TYR A 239 30.57 -34.94 19.41
C TYR A 239 29.35 -35.38 20.23
N GLY A 240 28.36 -36.03 19.63
CA GLY A 240 27.28 -36.69 20.37
C GLY A 240 27.81 -37.78 21.31
N LEU A 241 28.73 -38.63 20.83
CA LEU A 241 29.40 -39.64 21.66
C LEU A 241 30.28 -39.00 22.74
N MET A 242 31.04 -37.95 22.42
CA MET A 242 31.86 -37.26 23.42
C MET A 242 31.00 -36.66 24.53
N GLY A 243 29.85 -36.06 24.18
CA GLY A 243 28.86 -35.59 25.15
C GLY A 243 28.38 -36.70 26.07
N MET A 244 27.91 -37.82 25.50
CA MET A 244 27.44 -38.99 26.25
C MET A 244 28.51 -39.64 27.14
N PHE A 245 29.80 -39.60 26.77
CA PHE A 245 30.87 -40.13 27.61
C PHE A 245 31.34 -39.16 28.69
N PHE A 246 31.41 -37.86 28.39
CA PHE A 246 32.20 -36.91 29.17
C PHE A 246 31.41 -35.74 29.78
N ASN A 247 30.18 -35.48 29.32
CA ASN A 247 29.35 -34.34 29.73
C ASN A 247 27.88 -34.76 29.89
N ASP A 248 27.66 -35.82 30.69
CA ASP A 248 26.39 -36.54 30.82
C ASP A 248 25.86 -36.55 32.27
N ALA A 249 26.25 -35.57 33.09
CA ALA A 249 25.84 -35.54 34.49
C ALA A 249 24.32 -35.33 34.66
N GLY A 250 23.67 -34.67 33.70
CA GLY A 250 22.22 -34.48 33.69
C GLY A 250 21.45 -35.81 33.71
N ASP A 251 22.04 -36.87 33.16
CA ASP A 251 21.44 -38.20 33.04
C ASP A 251 22.19 -39.25 33.84
N LEU A 252 22.90 -38.79 34.87
CA LEU A 252 23.66 -39.63 35.78
C LEU A 252 24.69 -40.51 35.05
N PHE A 253 25.28 -40.00 33.96
CA PHE A 253 26.20 -40.74 33.09
C PHE A 253 25.60 -42.04 32.53
N GLY A 254 24.27 -42.12 32.45
CA GLY A 254 23.61 -43.37 32.10
C GLY A 254 23.86 -43.80 30.65
N HIS A 255 24.26 -42.92 29.74
CA HIS A 255 24.71 -43.32 28.39
C HIS A 255 26.06 -44.01 28.43
N ALA A 256 27.01 -43.41 29.16
CA ALA A 256 28.33 -43.99 29.39
C ALA A 256 28.18 -45.35 30.09
N GLN A 257 27.26 -45.47 31.05
CA GLN A 257 26.92 -46.74 31.67
C GLN A 257 26.36 -47.73 30.64
N ASN A 258 25.39 -47.33 29.80
CA ASN A 258 24.81 -48.18 28.74
C ASN A 258 25.89 -48.73 27.78
N PHE A 259 26.85 -47.89 27.40
CA PHE A 259 27.93 -48.25 26.48
C PHE A 259 29.08 -49.05 27.14
N LEU A 260 29.36 -48.87 28.43
CA LEU A 260 30.60 -49.37 29.05
C LEU A 260 30.40 -50.34 30.22
N THR A 261 29.33 -50.22 31.01
CA THR A 261 29.20 -50.96 32.28
C THR A 261 27.91 -51.78 32.40
N VAL A 262 26.86 -51.43 31.67
CA VAL A 262 25.59 -52.19 31.64
C VAL A 262 25.74 -53.41 30.75
N GLN A 263 25.30 -54.57 31.26
CA GLN A 263 25.28 -55.79 30.47
C GLN A 263 24.14 -55.72 29.44
N GLN A 264 24.51 -55.67 28.16
CA GLN A 264 23.54 -55.70 27.07
C GLN A 264 23.16 -57.14 26.73
N PRO A 265 21.88 -57.53 26.82
CA PRO A 265 21.42 -58.85 26.39
C PRO A 265 21.52 -59.01 24.86
N ILE A 266 21.46 -57.88 24.14
CA ILE A 266 21.60 -57.79 22.69
C ILE A 266 22.94 -57.12 22.39
N THR A 267 23.77 -57.77 21.58
CA THR A 267 25.14 -57.31 21.30
C THR A 267 25.29 -56.64 19.94
N THR A 268 24.22 -56.55 19.19
CA THR A 268 24.13 -55.86 17.90
C THR A 268 23.67 -54.42 18.10
N LEU A 269 24.44 -53.46 17.57
CA LEU A 269 24.20 -52.03 17.73
C LEU A 269 24.25 -51.33 16.35
N ALA A 270 23.29 -50.46 16.10
CA ALA A 270 23.30 -49.57 14.94
C ALA A 270 22.88 -48.16 15.35
N LEU A 271 23.11 -47.21 14.44
CA LEU A 271 22.73 -45.82 14.60
C LEU A 271 22.04 -45.25 13.37
N TYR A 272 21.09 -44.34 13.60
CA TYR A 272 20.43 -43.58 12.55
C TYR A 272 19.86 -42.26 13.07
N PRO A 273 19.93 -41.15 12.30
CA PRO A 273 19.35 -39.88 12.71
C PRO A 273 17.83 -39.83 12.43
N SER A 274 17.08 -39.24 13.36
CA SER A 274 15.74 -38.71 13.09
C SER A 274 15.83 -37.17 12.98
N LEU A 275 14.96 -36.59 12.14
CA LEU A 275 15.01 -35.16 11.82
C LEU A 275 13.66 -34.51 12.09
N ILE A 276 13.65 -33.47 12.91
CA ILE A 276 12.49 -32.58 13.06
C ILE A 276 12.90 -31.13 12.83
N TYR A 277 11.93 -30.23 12.64
CA TYR A 277 12.20 -28.82 12.40
C TYR A 277 11.70 -27.94 13.53
N SER A 278 12.52 -26.97 13.93
CA SER A 278 12.11 -25.91 14.85
C SER A 278 12.28 -24.53 14.19
N THR A 279 11.52 -23.55 14.69
CA THR A 279 11.64 -22.16 14.24
C THR A 279 12.13 -21.30 15.40
N GLU A 280 13.28 -20.68 15.21
CA GLU A 280 13.93 -19.81 16.18
C GLU A 280 13.84 -18.33 15.80
N ARG A 281 14.10 -17.46 16.77
CA ARG A 281 14.15 -16.00 16.59
C ARG A 281 15.55 -15.45 16.82
N GLY A 282 16.09 -14.80 15.80
CA GLY A 282 17.30 -14.01 15.87
C GLY A 282 17.01 -12.51 15.93
N THR A 283 18.01 -11.70 16.26
CA THR A 283 17.95 -10.24 16.15
C THR A 283 19.23 -9.75 15.50
N TRP A 284 19.10 -8.94 14.45
CA TRP A 284 20.24 -8.31 13.78
C TRP A 284 20.91 -7.28 14.69
N SER A 285 22.15 -6.88 14.36
CA SER A 285 22.90 -5.87 15.11
C SER A 285 22.22 -4.49 15.18
N ASN A 286 21.27 -4.23 14.27
CA ASN A 286 20.43 -3.04 14.26
C ASN A 286 19.11 -3.17 15.05
N GLY A 287 18.92 -4.28 15.79
CA GLY A 287 17.74 -4.52 16.63
C GLY A 287 16.52 -5.11 15.91
N ILE A 288 16.61 -5.38 14.60
CA ILE A 288 15.49 -5.96 13.84
C ILE A 288 15.40 -7.48 14.11
N PRO A 289 14.25 -8.00 14.57
CA PRO A 289 14.06 -9.43 14.75
C PRO A 289 13.91 -10.14 13.39
N PHE A 290 14.37 -11.37 13.32
CA PHE A 290 14.15 -12.28 12.19
C PHE A 290 13.90 -13.69 12.70
N THR A 291 13.22 -14.51 11.92
CA THR A 291 13.03 -15.93 12.21
C THR A 291 13.90 -16.77 11.29
N PHE A 292 14.36 -17.91 11.79
CA PHE A 292 15.10 -18.88 11.01
C PHE A 292 14.78 -20.30 11.46
N ARG A 293 14.84 -21.26 10.56
CA ARG A 293 14.62 -22.67 10.83
C ARG A 293 15.92 -23.36 11.23
N LEU A 294 15.80 -24.24 12.20
CA LEU A 294 16.79 -25.22 12.56
C LEU A 294 16.24 -26.61 12.24
N GLU A 295 17.13 -27.50 11.83
CA GLU A 295 16.88 -28.92 11.79
C GLU A 295 17.48 -29.52 13.05
N ASN A 296 16.62 -30.16 13.83
CA ASN A 296 16.95 -30.89 15.04
C ASN A 296 17.31 -32.31 14.60
N ILE A 297 18.51 -32.77 14.96
CA ILE A 297 19.05 -34.09 14.61
C ILE A 297 19.19 -34.88 15.89
N ASP A 298 18.39 -35.93 16.02
CA ASP A 298 18.51 -36.89 17.11
C ASP A 298 19.18 -38.15 16.57
N MET A 299 20.40 -38.41 17.04
CA MET A 299 21.16 -39.60 16.66
C MET A 299 20.83 -40.74 17.62
N HIS A 300 20.06 -41.72 17.13
CA HIS A 300 19.63 -42.88 17.90
C HIS A 300 20.68 -43.99 17.83
N TYR A 301 21.08 -44.56 18.96
CA TYR A 301 21.96 -45.72 19.09
C TYR A 301 21.18 -46.83 19.78
N ILE A 302 20.68 -47.79 19.01
CA ILE A 302 19.71 -48.77 19.51
C ILE A 302 20.30 -50.18 19.43
N TRP A 303 20.22 -50.91 20.54
CA TRP A 303 20.54 -52.34 20.59
C TRP A 303 19.31 -53.13 20.16
N THR A 304 19.39 -53.83 19.03
CA THR A 304 18.27 -54.58 18.48
C THR A 304 18.72 -55.80 17.68
N THR A 305 17.86 -56.82 17.60
CA THR A 305 18.08 -58.02 16.79
C THR A 305 17.22 -57.93 15.53
N GLY A 306 17.75 -57.35 14.46
CA GLY A 306 17.00 -57.17 13.23
C GLY A 306 16.83 -58.48 12.45
N THR A 307 15.62 -58.77 11.96
CA THR A 307 15.43 -59.80 10.91
C THR A 307 15.80 -59.22 9.55
N ASN A 308 16.66 -59.90 8.80
CA ASN A 308 17.08 -59.53 7.44
C ASN A 308 15.88 -59.46 6.47
N TYR A 309 15.17 -58.34 6.39
CA TYR A 309 14.28 -58.02 5.28
C TYR A 309 14.99 -57.01 4.38
N ASN A 310 15.42 -57.48 3.20
CA ASN A 310 16.16 -56.78 2.15
C ASN A 310 17.53 -56.18 2.52
N ARG A 311 18.58 -56.82 2.01
CA ARG A 311 19.99 -56.49 2.24
C ARG A 311 20.47 -55.21 1.55
N ASP A 312 19.67 -54.60 0.67
CA ASP A 312 20.16 -53.63 -0.32
C ASP A 312 19.27 -52.36 -0.53
N ASP A 313 18.30 -52.06 0.34
CA ASP A 313 17.50 -50.81 0.22
C ASP A 313 17.70 -49.85 1.39
N PHE A 314 18.81 -49.12 1.33
CA PHE A 314 19.15 -48.06 2.27
C PHE A 314 18.94 -46.66 1.64
N SER A 315 18.12 -46.55 0.59
CA SER A 315 17.78 -45.26 0.00
C SER A 315 16.70 -44.57 0.83
N ASN A 316 16.80 -43.25 1.05
CA ASN A 316 15.76 -42.45 1.70
C ASN A 316 14.44 -42.29 0.91
N GLN A 317 14.20 -43.19 -0.04
CA GLN A 317 12.89 -43.33 -0.66
C GLN A 317 11.91 -44.18 0.19
N GLY A 318 12.40 -44.80 1.26
CA GLY A 318 11.57 -45.45 2.27
C GLY A 318 10.89 -44.43 3.17
N THR A 319 9.90 -43.69 2.64
CA THR A 319 8.83 -43.19 3.50
C THR A 319 8.24 -44.43 4.17
N VAL A 320 8.16 -44.47 5.50
CA VAL A 320 7.16 -45.32 6.15
C VAL A 320 5.85 -44.85 5.55
N THR A 321 5.35 -45.59 4.56
CA THR A 321 4.02 -45.32 4.04
C THR A 321 3.13 -45.84 5.17
N PRO A 322 2.44 -44.96 5.93
CA PRO A 322 1.59 -45.42 7.01
C PRO A 322 0.64 -46.44 6.42
N ASP A 323 0.46 -47.61 7.04
CA ASP A 323 -0.45 -48.65 6.53
C ASP A 323 -1.84 -48.01 6.35
N TRP A 324 -2.14 -47.61 5.12
CA TRP A 324 -3.32 -46.82 4.79
C TRP A 324 -4.45 -47.77 4.44
N ASP A 325 -5.69 -47.39 4.77
CA ASP A 325 -6.83 -48.25 4.53
C ASP A 325 -7.10 -48.38 3.04
N ARG A 326 -6.59 -49.45 2.41
CA ARG A 326 -6.78 -49.76 0.99
C ARG A 326 -8.24 -50.06 0.62
N THR A 327 -9.12 -50.25 1.60
CA THR A 327 -10.54 -50.49 1.38
C THR A 327 -11.38 -49.22 1.34
N ASP A 328 -10.82 -48.08 1.79
CA ASP A 328 -11.45 -46.78 1.65
C ASP A 328 -11.46 -46.33 0.18
N ASN A 329 -12.64 -46.25 -0.41
CA ASN A 329 -12.83 -45.78 -1.79
C ASN A 329 -13.31 -44.31 -1.83
N GLY A 330 -13.16 -43.58 -0.73
CA GLY A 330 -13.55 -42.20 -0.63
C GLY A 330 -12.70 -41.26 -1.46
N ASP A 331 -13.35 -40.19 -1.90
CA ASP A 331 -12.72 -39.06 -2.57
C ASP A 331 -13.05 -37.80 -1.79
N TYR A 332 -12.13 -37.41 -0.91
CA TYR A 332 -12.36 -36.37 0.10
C TYR A 332 -11.54 -35.14 -0.27
N ALA A 333 -12.15 -33.96 -0.24
CA ALA A 333 -11.42 -32.73 -0.42
C ALA A 333 -12.15 -31.55 0.18
N TYR A 334 -11.40 -30.49 0.49
CA TYR A 334 -11.96 -29.23 0.96
C TYR A 334 -11.10 -28.05 0.50
N LEU A 335 -11.77 -26.93 0.22
CA LEU A 335 -11.09 -25.65 0.00
C LEU A 335 -11.03 -24.90 1.33
N ASP A 336 -9.82 -24.79 1.88
CA ASP A 336 -9.57 -23.98 3.07
C ASP A 336 -9.78 -22.49 2.78
N GLY A 337 -9.48 -22.07 1.54
CA GLY A 337 -9.73 -20.71 1.09
C GLY A 337 -9.54 -20.56 -0.42
N ALA A 338 -10.35 -19.71 -1.03
CA ALA A 338 -10.18 -19.31 -2.42
C ALA A 338 -10.61 -17.86 -2.63
N PHE A 339 -9.72 -17.02 -3.18
CA PHE A 339 -10.00 -15.61 -3.43
C PHE A 339 -9.22 -15.07 -4.63
N ILE A 340 -9.79 -14.07 -5.30
CA ILE A 340 -9.13 -13.35 -6.37
C ILE A 340 -8.33 -12.21 -5.76
N THR A 341 -7.06 -12.10 -6.12
CA THR A 341 -6.18 -11.00 -5.71
C THR A 341 -6.47 -9.75 -6.53
N SER A 342 -5.99 -8.61 -6.06
CA SER A 342 -5.99 -7.37 -6.82
C SER A 342 -5.16 -7.43 -8.11
N SER A 343 -4.27 -8.41 -8.29
CA SER A 343 -3.57 -8.66 -9.56
C SER A 343 -4.39 -9.53 -10.54
N GLY A 344 -5.57 -10.00 -10.15
CA GLY A 344 -6.41 -10.89 -10.96
C GLY A 344 -6.02 -12.37 -10.86
N GLN A 345 -5.23 -12.74 -9.86
CA GLN A 345 -4.85 -14.14 -9.62
C GLN A 345 -5.85 -14.79 -8.65
N LEU A 346 -6.37 -15.97 -9.00
CA LEU A 346 -7.10 -16.80 -8.05
C LEU A 346 -6.10 -17.57 -7.18
N VAL A 347 -6.07 -17.25 -5.89
CA VAL A 347 -5.32 -18.00 -4.89
C VAL A 347 -6.26 -19.02 -4.28
N ALA A 348 -5.88 -20.29 -4.29
CA ALA A 348 -6.65 -21.38 -3.73
C ALA A 348 -5.78 -22.30 -2.88
N THR A 349 -6.22 -22.56 -1.66
CA THR A 349 -5.60 -23.46 -0.69
C THR A 349 -6.63 -24.50 -0.25
N GLY A 350 -6.19 -25.72 -0.06
CA GLY A 350 -7.07 -26.82 0.32
C GLY A 350 -6.34 -28.13 0.43
N TRP A 351 -7.09 -29.21 0.39
CA TRP A 351 -6.57 -30.58 0.38
C TRP A 351 -7.47 -31.49 -0.44
N HIS A 352 -6.90 -32.57 -0.97
CA HIS A 352 -7.59 -33.63 -1.72
C HIS A 352 -6.95 -34.99 -1.38
N ALA A 353 -7.66 -35.82 -0.64
CA ALA A 353 -7.20 -37.10 -0.14
C ALA A 353 -8.06 -38.25 -0.71
N THR A 354 -7.41 -39.17 -1.42
CA THR A 354 -8.06 -40.37 -1.97
C THR A 354 -7.04 -41.47 -2.27
N ASN A 355 -7.42 -42.74 -2.07
CA ASN A 355 -6.63 -43.90 -2.50
C ASN A 355 -6.43 -43.93 -4.02
N ALA A 356 -7.36 -43.34 -4.78
CA ALA A 356 -7.21 -43.20 -6.22
C ALA A 356 -6.06 -42.26 -6.61
N SER A 357 -5.40 -41.55 -5.70
CA SER A 357 -4.18 -40.79 -6.03
C SER A 357 -2.94 -41.68 -6.15
N GLN A 358 -3.00 -42.94 -5.71
CA GLN A 358 -1.89 -43.88 -5.82
C GLN A 358 -1.51 -44.13 -7.29
N GLY A 359 -0.21 -44.02 -7.59
CA GLY A 359 0.31 -44.18 -8.96
C GLY A 359 0.11 -42.95 -9.87
N ARG A 360 -0.45 -41.85 -9.34
CA ARG A 360 -0.74 -40.61 -10.08
C ARG A 360 0.10 -39.45 -9.53
N PRO A 361 1.37 -39.32 -9.94
CA PRO A 361 2.32 -38.41 -9.29
C PRO A 361 2.05 -36.93 -9.57
N TYR A 362 1.29 -36.60 -10.63
CA TYR A 362 1.03 -35.22 -11.01
C TYR A 362 -0.25 -34.71 -10.37
N HIS A 363 -0.17 -33.62 -9.61
CA HIS A 363 -1.32 -32.96 -8.99
C HIS A 363 -1.56 -31.62 -9.69
N TYR A 364 -2.77 -31.39 -10.19
CA TYR A 364 -3.17 -30.15 -10.83
C TYR A 364 -4.33 -29.51 -10.11
N LEU A 365 -4.34 -28.18 -10.12
CA LEU A 365 -5.55 -27.40 -9.92
C LEU A 365 -5.99 -26.83 -11.27
N ILE A 366 -7.23 -27.12 -11.66
CA ILE A 366 -7.82 -26.69 -12.94
C ILE A 366 -9.00 -25.76 -12.62
N ALA A 367 -9.02 -24.59 -13.25
CA ALA A 367 -10.14 -23.65 -13.18
C ALA A 367 -10.99 -23.73 -14.45
N LEU A 368 -12.29 -23.88 -14.28
CA LEU A 368 -13.29 -23.85 -15.34
C LEU A 368 -14.20 -22.62 -15.22
N ASP A 369 -14.70 -22.12 -16.34
CA ASP A 369 -15.75 -21.11 -16.39
C ASP A 369 -17.14 -21.69 -16.06
N GLN A 370 -18.17 -20.84 -16.06
CA GLN A 370 -19.56 -21.22 -15.81
C GLN A 370 -20.15 -22.24 -16.81
N ASN A 371 -19.51 -22.41 -17.98
CA ASN A 371 -19.93 -23.35 -19.03
C ASN A 371 -19.08 -24.63 -19.03
N GLY A 372 -18.09 -24.74 -18.14
CA GLY A 372 -17.17 -25.87 -18.07
C GLY A 372 -15.96 -25.77 -19.01
N HIS A 373 -15.69 -24.61 -19.63
CA HIS A 373 -14.47 -24.42 -20.41
C HIS A 373 -13.27 -24.19 -19.48
N GLU A 374 -12.15 -24.82 -19.78
CA GLU A 374 -10.91 -24.66 -19.02
C GLU A 374 -10.32 -23.25 -19.23
N LEU A 375 -10.20 -22.52 -18.12
CA LEU A 375 -9.56 -21.20 -18.07
C LEU A 375 -8.05 -21.33 -17.92
N GLN A 376 -7.62 -22.21 -17.00
CA GLN A 376 -6.23 -22.47 -16.71
C GLN A 376 -6.06 -23.77 -15.93
N ARG A 377 -4.90 -24.39 -16.08
CA ARG A 377 -4.40 -25.52 -15.30
C ARG A 377 -3.01 -25.21 -14.79
N VAL A 378 -2.75 -25.55 -13.53
CA VAL A 378 -1.45 -25.33 -12.89
C VAL A 378 -1.09 -26.61 -12.11
N ILE A 379 0.14 -27.10 -12.31
CA ILE A 379 0.68 -28.16 -11.46
C ILE A 379 0.90 -27.60 -10.06
N THR A 380 0.46 -28.33 -9.04
CA THR A 380 0.57 -27.91 -7.64
C THR A 380 1.49 -28.85 -6.86
N ASN A 381 2.15 -28.26 -5.87
CA ASN A 381 3.00 -29.01 -4.96
C ASN A 381 2.17 -29.48 -3.78
N ARG A 382 2.46 -30.71 -3.33
CA ARG A 382 1.89 -31.29 -2.13
C ARG A 382 2.30 -30.46 -0.90
N VAL A 383 1.37 -30.28 0.02
CA VAL A 383 1.54 -29.57 1.29
C VAL A 383 1.13 -30.51 2.42
N ASP A 384 1.93 -30.54 3.49
CA ASP A 384 1.68 -31.42 4.62
C ASP A 384 0.38 -31.05 5.35
N ARG A 385 -0.42 -32.09 5.65
CA ARG A 385 -1.72 -32.05 6.31
C ARG A 385 -1.89 -33.24 7.28
N PRO A 386 -1.16 -33.25 8.42
CA PRO A 386 -1.31 -34.30 9.43
C PRO A 386 -2.73 -34.38 10.02
N ASP A 387 -3.48 -33.28 10.00
CA ASP A 387 -4.89 -33.23 10.36
C ASP A 387 -5.79 -34.02 9.39
N VAL A 388 -5.51 -33.96 8.08
CA VAL A 388 -6.23 -34.74 7.06
C VAL A 388 -5.93 -36.24 7.21
N GLN A 389 -4.67 -36.61 7.47
CA GLN A 389 -4.29 -38.00 7.76
C GLN A 389 -5.04 -38.58 8.96
N ARG A 390 -5.24 -37.78 10.03
CA ARG A 390 -6.00 -38.20 11.22
C ARG A 390 -7.49 -38.39 10.92
N ALA A 391 -8.05 -37.62 9.99
CA ALA A 391 -9.46 -37.68 9.63
C ALA A 391 -9.75 -38.76 8.57
N HIS A 392 -8.81 -38.98 7.64
CA HIS A 392 -8.94 -39.86 6.49
C HIS A 392 -7.66 -40.68 6.33
N ASN A 393 -7.72 -41.98 6.64
CA ASN A 393 -6.58 -42.89 6.51
C ASN A 393 -6.44 -43.44 5.09
N VAL A 394 -6.28 -42.54 4.10
CA VAL A 394 -6.10 -42.89 2.68
C VAL A 394 -4.68 -42.57 2.21
N TYR A 395 -4.32 -43.08 1.03
CA TYR A 395 -2.97 -42.95 0.45
C TYR A 395 -2.47 -41.51 0.47
N ASP A 396 -1.32 -41.31 1.11
CA ASP A 396 -0.59 -40.04 1.21
C ASP A 396 -1.45 -38.86 1.73
N ALA A 397 -2.46 -39.15 2.58
CA ALA A 397 -3.35 -38.12 3.14
C ALA A 397 -2.59 -37.07 3.96
N ALA A 398 -1.47 -37.45 4.58
CA ALA A 398 -0.55 -36.52 5.25
C ALA A 398 0.08 -35.48 4.30
N LYS A 399 0.03 -35.66 2.97
CA LYS A 399 0.53 -34.72 1.96
C LYS A 399 -0.56 -34.30 0.96
N ALA A 400 -1.82 -34.48 1.32
CA ALA A 400 -2.97 -34.16 0.47
C ALA A 400 -3.20 -32.66 0.26
N GLY A 401 -2.48 -31.79 0.97
CA GLY A 401 -2.65 -30.34 0.88
C GLY A 401 -2.15 -29.75 -0.43
N PHE A 402 -2.68 -28.59 -0.81
CA PHE A 402 -2.19 -27.78 -1.92
C PHE A 402 -2.32 -26.28 -1.62
N SER A 403 -1.46 -25.49 -2.26
CA SER A 403 -1.51 -24.02 -2.27
C SER A 403 -1.10 -23.51 -3.64
N THR A 404 -2.05 -22.97 -4.40
CA THR A 404 -1.88 -22.69 -5.83
C THR A 404 -2.39 -21.31 -6.19
N LYS A 405 -1.73 -20.69 -7.18
CA LYS A 405 -2.15 -19.43 -7.80
C LYS A 405 -2.44 -19.67 -9.28
N LEU A 406 -3.61 -19.26 -9.75
CA LEU A 406 -3.99 -19.26 -11.17
C LEU A 406 -4.08 -17.81 -11.64
N ASP A 407 -3.38 -17.47 -12.73
CA ASP A 407 -3.45 -16.16 -13.36
C ASP A 407 -4.67 -16.07 -14.28
N LEU A 408 -5.75 -15.51 -13.74
CA LEU A 408 -7.01 -15.34 -14.45
C LEU A 408 -7.23 -13.89 -14.88
N ALA A 409 -6.21 -13.02 -14.80
CA ALA A 409 -6.34 -11.57 -14.92
C ALA A 409 -6.94 -11.09 -16.24
N ASN A 410 -6.85 -11.90 -17.32
CA ASN A 410 -7.41 -11.62 -18.65
C ASN A 410 -8.73 -12.36 -18.95
N GLN A 411 -9.22 -13.19 -18.02
CA GLN A 411 -10.43 -14.00 -18.19
C GLN A 411 -11.61 -13.49 -17.38
N LEU A 412 -11.36 -12.76 -16.28
CA LEU A 412 -12.39 -12.34 -15.32
C LEU A 412 -13.54 -11.54 -15.95
N ALA A 413 -13.32 -10.83 -17.06
CA ALA A 413 -14.38 -10.06 -17.73
C ALA A 413 -15.51 -10.91 -18.33
N LYS A 414 -15.29 -12.22 -18.53
CA LYS A 414 -16.24 -13.13 -19.19
C LYS A 414 -16.80 -14.21 -18.25
N VAL A 415 -16.34 -14.22 -17.00
CA VAL A 415 -16.57 -15.32 -16.07
C VAL A 415 -17.44 -14.85 -14.92
N THR A 416 -18.61 -15.46 -14.74
CA THR A 416 -19.50 -15.17 -13.60
C THR A 416 -19.27 -16.12 -12.42
N SER A 417 -18.72 -17.31 -12.69
CA SER A 417 -18.31 -18.27 -11.67
C SER A 417 -17.10 -19.08 -12.12
N ILE A 418 -16.21 -19.40 -11.19
CA ILE A 418 -15.07 -20.28 -11.42
C ILE A 418 -15.29 -21.58 -10.65
N ARG A 419 -15.24 -22.72 -11.34
CA ARG A 419 -15.24 -24.03 -10.68
C ARG A 419 -13.82 -24.59 -10.65
N LEU A 420 -13.34 -24.97 -9.47
CA LEU A 420 -12.03 -25.59 -9.32
C LEU A 420 -12.14 -27.11 -9.31
N ILE A 421 -11.16 -27.77 -9.93
CA ILE A 421 -10.96 -29.22 -9.89
C ILE A 421 -9.56 -29.47 -9.32
N SER A 422 -9.49 -30.28 -8.27
CA SER A 422 -8.24 -30.92 -7.85
C SER A 422 -8.09 -32.24 -8.58
N ARG A 423 -7.02 -32.41 -9.36
CA ARG A 423 -6.78 -33.58 -10.20
C ARG A 423 -5.46 -34.25 -9.85
N TYR A 424 -5.49 -35.54 -9.51
CA TYR A 424 -4.30 -36.39 -9.58
C TYR A 424 -4.27 -37.11 -10.94
N SER A 425 -3.12 -37.16 -11.60
CA SER A 425 -2.94 -37.74 -12.94
C SER A 425 -1.69 -38.63 -13.02
N GLY A 426 -1.82 -39.74 -13.75
CA GLY A 426 -0.71 -40.60 -14.12
C GLY A 426 0.18 -40.00 -15.21
N SER A 427 -0.37 -39.10 -16.06
CA SER A 427 0.40 -38.43 -17.11
C SER A 427 0.79 -37.00 -16.77
N ALA A 428 1.97 -36.59 -17.27
CA ALA A 428 2.59 -35.28 -17.06
C ALA A 428 1.85 -34.10 -17.71
N ASP A 429 0.88 -34.39 -18.58
CA ASP A 429 0.00 -33.38 -19.18
C ASP A 429 -1.33 -33.24 -18.42
N GLY A 430 -1.61 -34.14 -17.46
CA GLY A 430 -2.84 -34.11 -16.67
C GLY A 430 -4.10 -34.64 -17.37
N ASN A 431 -3.97 -35.32 -18.53
CA ASN A 431 -5.14 -35.71 -19.37
C ASN A 431 -5.45 -37.20 -19.41
N SER A 432 -4.65 -38.06 -18.76
CA SER A 432 -4.90 -39.50 -18.76
C SER A 432 -4.63 -40.11 -17.39
N ASP A 433 -5.34 -41.20 -17.11
CA ASP A 433 -5.25 -41.90 -15.83
C ASP A 433 -5.41 -40.95 -14.62
N TYR A 434 -6.54 -40.25 -14.56
CA TYR A 434 -6.76 -39.22 -13.55
C TYR A 434 -7.95 -39.49 -12.63
N VAL A 435 -7.90 -38.91 -11.43
CA VAL A 435 -9.01 -38.78 -10.49
C VAL A 435 -9.22 -37.31 -10.15
N ASP A 436 -10.48 -36.89 -10.16
CA ASP A 436 -10.89 -35.50 -10.00
C ASP A 436 -11.80 -35.35 -8.79
N TYR A 437 -11.47 -34.37 -7.95
CA TYR A 437 -12.45 -33.78 -7.04
C TYR A 437 -12.92 -32.44 -7.55
N TRP A 438 -14.25 -32.25 -7.59
CA TRP A 438 -14.89 -31.05 -8.09
C TRP A 438 -15.40 -30.19 -6.95
N PHE A 439 -14.79 -29.03 -6.74
CA PHE A 439 -15.26 -28.10 -5.72
C PHE A 439 -16.55 -27.38 -6.13
N ALA A 440 -17.22 -26.79 -5.14
CA ALA A 440 -18.34 -25.89 -5.39
C ALA A 440 -17.86 -24.66 -6.19
N PRO A 441 -18.67 -24.13 -7.13
CA PRO A 441 -18.31 -22.93 -7.88
C PRO A 441 -18.13 -21.71 -6.98
N LEU A 442 -17.11 -20.91 -7.28
CA LEU A 442 -16.82 -19.62 -6.66
C LEU A 442 -17.45 -18.52 -7.52
N SER A 443 -18.24 -17.64 -6.92
CA SER A 443 -18.81 -16.50 -7.63
C SER A 443 -17.72 -15.46 -7.95
N VAL A 444 -17.75 -14.91 -9.17
CA VAL A 444 -16.92 -13.78 -9.58
C VAL A 444 -17.79 -12.53 -9.61
N ASP A 445 -17.38 -11.50 -8.88
CA ASP A 445 -18.10 -10.22 -8.87
C ASP A 445 -18.00 -9.53 -10.23
N GLN A 446 -19.14 -9.34 -10.88
CA GLN A 446 -19.29 -8.63 -12.16
C GLN A 446 -19.85 -7.22 -11.98
N GLY A 447 -19.87 -6.70 -10.76
CA GLY A 447 -20.28 -5.34 -10.46
C GLY A 447 -19.39 -4.30 -11.11
N ASN A 448 -19.98 -3.13 -11.35
CA ASN A 448 -19.30 -1.98 -11.92
C ASN A 448 -19.41 -0.82 -10.92
N TYR A 449 -18.32 -0.55 -10.19
CA TYR A 449 -18.31 0.36 -9.05
C TYR A 449 -17.38 1.53 -9.31
N ALA A 450 -17.82 2.74 -9.01
CA ALA A 450 -16.98 3.92 -9.13
C ALA A 450 -17.48 5.05 -8.23
N ASN A 451 -16.60 5.97 -7.89
CA ASN A 451 -16.96 7.23 -7.27
C ASN A 451 -16.15 8.38 -7.88
N LEU A 452 -16.78 9.55 -7.97
CA LEU A 452 -16.09 10.80 -8.24
C LEU A 452 -15.81 11.47 -6.89
N ASP A 453 -14.55 11.48 -6.47
CA ASP A 453 -14.16 12.02 -5.15
C ASP A 453 -14.10 13.55 -5.16
N GLY A 454 -13.75 14.15 -6.30
CA GLY A 454 -13.59 15.59 -6.40
C GLY A 454 -13.73 16.13 -7.82
N ALA A 455 -14.29 17.32 -7.90
CA ALA A 455 -14.33 18.14 -9.10
C ALA A 455 -14.10 19.61 -8.70
N THR A 456 -12.97 20.18 -9.07
CA THR A 456 -12.56 21.54 -8.68
C THR A 456 -11.87 22.25 -9.83
N VAL A 457 -11.92 23.58 -9.83
CA VAL A 457 -11.16 24.40 -10.77
C VAL A 457 -9.88 24.87 -10.09
N VAL A 458 -8.73 24.57 -10.69
CA VAL A 458 -7.40 24.98 -10.22
C VAL A 458 -6.57 25.41 -11.42
N GLY A 459 -6.01 26.63 -11.39
CA GLY A 459 -5.10 27.10 -12.44
C GLY A 459 -5.69 27.05 -13.86
N ASP A 460 -6.90 27.58 -14.04
CA ASP A 460 -7.66 27.59 -15.30
C ASP A 460 -7.94 26.18 -15.90
N GLN A 461 -7.90 25.13 -15.08
CA GLN A 461 -8.25 23.75 -15.46
C GLN A 461 -9.28 23.15 -14.50
N LEU A 462 -10.17 22.30 -15.04
CA LEU A 462 -11.05 21.44 -14.24
C LEU A 462 -10.27 20.17 -13.86
N GLN A 463 -9.95 20.04 -12.58
CA GLN A 463 -9.36 18.85 -11.98
C GLN A 463 -10.47 17.90 -11.53
N LEU A 464 -10.38 16.64 -11.96
CA LEU A 464 -11.27 15.55 -11.55
C LEU A 464 -10.47 14.44 -10.90
N SER A 465 -10.95 13.94 -9.76
CA SER A 465 -10.39 12.78 -9.07
C SER A 465 -11.48 11.80 -8.65
N GLY A 466 -11.15 10.52 -8.61
CA GLY A 466 -12.09 9.46 -8.29
C GLY A 466 -11.47 8.08 -8.43
N TRP A 467 -12.32 7.06 -8.51
CA TRP A 467 -11.93 5.68 -8.77
C TRP A 467 -13.01 4.93 -9.54
N HIS A 468 -12.61 3.88 -10.26
CA HIS A 468 -13.50 2.98 -11.01
C HIS A 468 -12.93 1.56 -10.97
N ALA A 469 -13.68 0.60 -10.39
CA ALA A 469 -13.27 -0.78 -10.18
C ALA A 469 -14.35 -1.75 -10.69
N SER A 470 -13.97 -2.64 -11.60
CA SER A 470 -14.82 -3.71 -12.11
C SER A 470 -13.99 -4.84 -12.70
N ASN A 471 -14.37 -6.10 -12.43
CA ASN A 471 -13.75 -7.25 -13.10
C ASN A 471 -14.07 -7.29 -14.61
N GLN A 472 -15.12 -6.58 -15.08
CA GLN A 472 -15.40 -6.40 -16.51
C GLN A 472 -14.27 -5.64 -17.23
N ALA A 473 -13.44 -4.89 -16.50
CA ALA A 473 -12.27 -4.19 -17.03
C ALA A 473 -11.07 -5.13 -17.31
N SER A 474 -11.15 -6.40 -16.91
CA SER A 474 -10.14 -7.41 -17.22
C SER A 474 -9.87 -7.48 -18.74
N GLY A 475 -8.59 -7.44 -19.13
CA GLY A 475 -8.17 -7.37 -20.53
C GLY A 475 -8.33 -6.01 -21.22
N LYS A 476 -8.77 -4.96 -20.53
CA LYS A 476 -8.93 -3.60 -21.07
C LYS A 476 -7.82 -2.69 -20.58
N ALA A 477 -6.76 -2.56 -21.37
CA ALA A 477 -5.53 -1.88 -20.95
C ALA A 477 -5.66 -0.35 -20.81
N TYR A 478 -6.68 0.28 -21.39
CA TYR A 478 -6.81 1.72 -21.43
C TYR A 478 -7.94 2.23 -20.53
N HIS A 479 -7.62 3.19 -19.67
CA HIS A 479 -8.56 3.82 -18.75
C HIS A 479 -8.69 5.31 -19.08
N TYR A 480 -9.88 5.74 -19.48
CA TYR A 480 -10.16 7.13 -19.83
C TYR A 480 -11.15 7.76 -18.87
N ILE A 481 -10.94 9.05 -18.62
CA ILE A 481 -11.99 9.94 -18.13
C ILE A 481 -12.44 10.80 -19.30
N ILE A 482 -13.75 10.89 -19.50
CA ILE A 482 -14.37 11.57 -20.63
C ILE A 482 -15.39 12.56 -20.08
N ILE A 483 -15.38 13.80 -20.62
CA ILE A 483 -16.36 14.82 -20.32
C ILE A 483 -17.24 15.04 -21.55
N LEU A 484 -18.54 14.98 -21.33
CA LEU A 484 -19.57 15.36 -22.28
C LEU A 484 -20.22 16.66 -21.82
N ASN A 485 -20.43 17.57 -22.77
CA ASN A 485 -21.19 18.78 -22.59
C ASN A 485 -22.49 18.69 -23.41
N ASN A 486 -23.64 18.71 -22.75
CA ASN A 486 -24.96 18.43 -23.35
C ASN A 486 -24.98 17.16 -24.24
N GLY A 487 -24.28 16.11 -23.78
CA GLY A 487 -24.19 14.82 -24.48
C GLY A 487 -23.14 14.75 -25.59
N ARG A 488 -22.48 15.86 -25.94
CA ARG A 488 -21.35 15.87 -26.90
C ARG A 488 -20.03 15.78 -26.17
N GLU A 489 -19.15 14.89 -26.59
CA GLU A 489 -17.80 14.82 -26.04
C GLU A 489 -17.00 16.10 -26.31
N VAL A 490 -16.44 16.67 -25.26
CA VAL A 490 -15.61 17.88 -25.30
C VAL A 490 -14.18 17.63 -24.85
N GLY A 491 -13.91 16.49 -24.22
CA GLY A 491 -12.55 16.07 -23.92
C GLY A 491 -12.47 14.65 -23.39
N ARG A 492 -11.32 14.04 -23.59
CA ARG A 492 -10.90 12.78 -22.95
C ARG A 492 -9.48 12.90 -22.39
N ARG A 493 -9.20 12.16 -21.33
CA ARG A 493 -7.87 12.03 -20.72
C ARG A 493 -7.60 10.57 -20.40
N LEU A 494 -6.46 10.07 -20.88
CA LEU A 494 -5.95 8.74 -20.53
C LEU A 494 -5.38 8.80 -19.11
N VAL A 495 -5.75 7.85 -18.26
CA VAL A 495 -5.17 7.63 -16.94
C VAL A 495 -3.93 6.75 -17.13
N SER A 496 -2.76 7.37 -17.21
CA SER A 496 -1.49 6.72 -17.56
C SER A 496 -0.92 5.84 -16.45
N ALA A 497 -1.29 6.09 -15.19
CA ALA A 497 -1.05 5.20 -14.07
C ALA A 497 -2.17 5.38 -13.05
N GLY A 498 -2.86 4.29 -12.72
CA GLY A 498 -3.90 4.29 -11.69
C GLY A 498 -3.36 4.77 -10.35
N THR A 499 -4.06 5.72 -9.73
CA THR A 499 -3.75 6.23 -8.39
C THR A 499 -4.01 5.14 -7.36
N ASN A 500 -3.12 5.00 -6.38
CA ASN A 500 -3.25 3.99 -5.32
C ASN A 500 -4.50 4.25 -4.47
N ARG A 501 -5.32 3.21 -4.29
CA ARG A 501 -6.57 3.21 -3.52
C ARG A 501 -6.66 2.01 -2.58
N PRO A 502 -5.86 1.98 -1.50
CA PRO A 502 -5.92 0.90 -0.52
C PRO A 502 -7.28 0.81 0.17
N ASP A 503 -7.97 1.93 0.33
CA ASP A 503 -9.35 2.01 0.83
C ASP A 503 -10.34 1.24 -0.08
N VAL A 504 -10.23 1.40 -1.40
CA VAL A 504 -11.05 0.66 -2.37
C VAL A 504 -10.68 -0.83 -2.37
N ALA A 505 -9.38 -1.16 -2.29
CA ALA A 505 -8.93 -2.55 -2.19
C ALA A 505 -9.39 -3.25 -0.90
N ASN A 506 -9.57 -2.53 0.20
CA ASN A 506 -10.06 -3.11 1.45
C ASN A 506 -11.54 -3.50 1.35
N VAL A 507 -12.35 -2.74 0.60
CA VAL A 507 -13.79 -3.02 0.40
C VAL A 507 -14.03 -3.99 -0.75
N TYR A 508 -13.27 -3.84 -1.84
CA TYR A 508 -13.40 -4.58 -3.09
C TYR A 508 -12.15 -5.40 -3.42
N GLY A 509 -11.58 -6.08 -2.42
CA GLY A 509 -10.32 -6.82 -2.57
C GLY A 509 -10.38 -7.98 -3.57
N HIS A 510 -11.59 -8.47 -3.84
CA HIS A 510 -11.92 -9.50 -4.83
C HIS A 510 -12.08 -8.96 -6.27
N ILE A 511 -11.94 -7.66 -6.48
CA ILE A 511 -11.92 -7.03 -7.82
C ILE A 511 -10.47 -6.79 -8.24
N ALA A 512 -10.10 -7.34 -9.39
CA ALA A 512 -8.79 -7.10 -9.99
C ALA A 512 -8.59 -5.62 -10.30
N GLY A 513 -7.44 -5.07 -9.93
CA GLY A 513 -7.09 -3.67 -10.12
C GLY A 513 -7.69 -2.70 -9.10
N ALA A 514 -8.50 -3.15 -8.12
CA ALA A 514 -9.17 -2.26 -7.15
C ALA A 514 -8.20 -1.31 -6.43
N GLY A 515 -7.02 -1.79 -6.04
CA GLY A 515 -5.98 -0.97 -5.39
C GLY A 515 -5.31 0.08 -6.29
N ARG A 516 -5.51 0.00 -7.61
CA ARG A 516 -5.01 0.93 -8.64
C ARG A 516 -6.14 1.57 -9.44
N SER A 517 -7.37 1.53 -8.93
CA SER A 517 -8.58 2.01 -9.61
C SER A 517 -8.69 3.54 -9.67
N GLY A 518 -7.84 4.26 -8.94
CA GLY A 518 -7.94 5.70 -8.79
C GLY A 518 -7.51 6.47 -10.05
N PHE A 519 -8.08 7.66 -10.24
CA PHE A 519 -7.66 8.60 -11.28
C PHE A 519 -7.57 10.02 -10.73
N SER A 520 -6.72 10.82 -11.38
CA SER A 520 -6.65 12.27 -11.22
C SER A 520 -6.25 12.88 -12.56
N VAL A 521 -7.13 13.69 -13.15
CA VAL A 521 -6.96 14.23 -14.51
C VAL A 521 -7.39 15.68 -14.56
N ASN A 522 -6.79 16.44 -15.49
CA ASN A 522 -7.10 17.84 -15.71
C ASN A 522 -7.65 18.07 -17.13
N PHE A 523 -8.68 18.90 -17.23
CA PHE A 523 -9.29 19.34 -18.47
C PHE A 523 -9.19 20.84 -18.63
N ASP A 524 -8.88 21.29 -19.84
CA ASP A 524 -8.85 22.71 -20.16
C ASP A 524 -10.28 23.27 -20.19
N LEU A 525 -10.50 24.42 -19.55
CA LEU A 525 -11.83 25.01 -19.42
C LEU A 525 -12.41 25.53 -20.74
N ALA A 526 -11.56 25.80 -21.73
CA ALA A 526 -11.96 26.40 -23.01
C ALA A 526 -12.99 25.57 -23.79
N ALA A 527 -13.00 24.25 -23.61
CA ALA A 527 -13.94 23.33 -24.27
C ALA A 527 -15.19 23.04 -23.42
N LEU A 528 -15.24 23.52 -22.18
CA LEU A 528 -16.30 23.24 -21.22
C LEU A 528 -17.32 24.39 -21.19
N ASN A 529 -18.48 24.14 -20.58
CA ASN A 529 -19.45 25.17 -20.24
C ASN A 529 -20.20 24.75 -18.98
N PHE A 530 -19.95 25.43 -17.86
CA PHE A 530 -20.56 25.09 -16.57
C PHE A 530 -22.07 25.42 -16.53
N ASN A 531 -22.54 26.25 -17.44
CA ASN A 531 -23.95 26.61 -17.59
C ASN A 531 -24.74 25.57 -18.39
N GLN A 532 -24.08 24.53 -18.88
CA GLN A 532 -24.68 23.40 -19.59
C GLN A 532 -24.57 22.13 -18.75
N ARG A 533 -25.18 21.03 -19.20
CA ARG A 533 -25.04 19.74 -18.51
C ARG A 533 -23.66 19.15 -18.78
N LEU A 534 -22.79 19.16 -17.77
CA LEU A 534 -21.49 18.49 -17.81
C LEU A 534 -21.59 17.11 -17.18
N GLN A 535 -21.42 16.09 -18.01
CA GLN A 535 -21.47 14.69 -17.63
C GLN A 535 -20.06 14.09 -17.71
N VAL A 536 -19.60 13.50 -16.61
CA VAL A 536 -18.33 12.76 -16.57
C VAL A 536 -18.65 11.27 -16.65
N LEU A 537 -17.84 10.53 -17.39
CA LEU A 537 -17.79 9.08 -17.30
C LEU A 537 -16.35 8.60 -17.21
N SER A 538 -16.18 7.45 -16.57
CA SER A 538 -14.95 6.69 -16.59
C SER A 538 -15.12 5.47 -17.48
N ARG A 539 -14.15 5.21 -18.35
CA ARG A 539 -14.17 4.14 -19.35
C ARG A 539 -12.94 3.27 -19.25
N TYR A 540 -13.12 1.96 -19.11
CA TYR A 540 -12.08 0.99 -19.45
C TYR A 540 -12.32 0.45 -20.86
N THR A 541 -11.28 0.33 -21.68
CA THR A 541 -11.38 -0.19 -23.05
C THR A 541 -10.09 -0.87 -23.53
N ASP A 542 -10.24 -1.75 -24.51
CA ASP A 542 -9.15 -2.44 -25.20
C ASP A 542 -8.55 -1.64 -26.36
N ASP A 543 -9.20 -0.55 -26.77
CA ASP A 543 -8.75 0.31 -27.87
C ASP A 543 -7.86 1.47 -27.37
N PRO A 544 -6.62 1.61 -27.88
CA PRO A 544 -5.74 2.75 -27.57
C PRO A 544 -6.32 4.13 -27.94
N ALA A 545 -7.32 4.19 -28.83
CA ALA A 545 -8.02 5.42 -29.16
C ALA A 545 -9.22 5.69 -28.25
N GLY A 546 -9.68 4.71 -27.45
CA GLY A 546 -10.77 4.85 -26.50
C GLY A 546 -12.18 4.56 -27.03
N ASN A 547 -12.31 4.01 -28.24
CA ASN A 547 -13.59 3.84 -28.95
C ASN A 547 -13.99 2.37 -29.16
N GLY A 548 -13.24 1.43 -28.62
CA GLY A 548 -13.45 -0.01 -28.75
C GLY A 548 -14.47 -0.57 -27.75
N ASN A 549 -14.26 -1.83 -27.35
CA ASN A 549 -15.13 -2.50 -26.42
C ASN A 549 -14.93 -1.89 -25.02
N ALA A 550 -15.97 -1.26 -24.46
CA ALA A 550 -15.86 -0.41 -23.29
C ALA A 550 -16.68 -0.92 -22.09
N VAL A 551 -16.16 -0.65 -20.89
CA VAL A 551 -16.90 -0.69 -19.61
C VAL A 551 -16.95 0.74 -19.11
N ASP A 552 -18.15 1.30 -19.17
CA ASP A 552 -18.39 2.69 -18.81
C ASP A 552 -19.08 2.78 -17.45
N TYR A 553 -18.61 3.69 -16.62
CA TYR A 553 -19.32 4.15 -15.45
C TYR A 553 -19.66 5.62 -15.62
N TRP A 554 -20.96 5.93 -15.54
CA TRP A 554 -21.49 7.28 -15.66
C TRP A 554 -21.69 7.87 -14.26
N PHE A 555 -20.91 8.90 -13.93
CA PHE A 555 -21.05 9.58 -12.65
C PHE A 555 -22.32 10.44 -12.62
N THR A 556 -22.70 10.97 -11.46
CA THR A 556 -23.67 12.07 -11.42
C THR A 556 -23.12 13.27 -12.20
N PRO A 557 -23.91 13.97 -13.04
CA PRO A 557 -23.46 15.17 -13.73
C PRO A 557 -22.86 16.19 -12.76
N LEU A 558 -21.77 16.85 -13.16
CA LEU A 558 -21.19 17.96 -12.41
C LEU A 558 -22.16 19.15 -12.37
N THR A 559 -22.85 19.37 -13.49
CA THR A 559 -23.87 20.38 -13.69
C THR A 559 -24.97 19.74 -14.54
N ASP A 560 -26.22 20.14 -14.34
CA ASP A 560 -27.39 19.66 -15.08
C ASP A 560 -27.87 20.68 -16.13
N GLY A 561 -27.21 21.83 -16.23
CA GLY A 561 -27.62 22.95 -17.06
C GLY A 561 -28.85 23.70 -16.52
N GLN A 562 -29.30 23.37 -15.31
CA GLN A 562 -30.39 24.03 -14.60
C GLN A 562 -29.82 24.62 -13.30
N TYR A 563 -29.33 25.85 -13.37
CA TYR A 563 -28.75 26.53 -12.22
C TYR A 563 -29.55 27.80 -11.91
N SER A 564 -29.60 28.13 -10.62
CA SER A 564 -30.16 29.41 -10.18
C SER A 564 -29.13 30.50 -10.46
N ASP A 565 -29.55 31.54 -11.17
CA ASP A 565 -28.76 32.75 -11.39
C ASP A 565 -29.63 33.96 -11.04
N GLN A 566 -29.50 34.42 -9.79
CA GLN A 566 -30.35 35.45 -9.20
C GLN A 566 -29.48 36.58 -8.67
N ALA A 567 -29.91 37.82 -8.84
CA ALA A 567 -29.16 38.95 -8.32
C ALA A 567 -30.08 40.15 -8.08
N TYR A 568 -29.64 41.07 -7.22
CA TYR A 568 -30.28 42.37 -7.05
C TYR A 568 -29.24 43.45 -6.78
N LEU A 569 -29.52 44.66 -7.29
CA LEU A 569 -28.69 45.83 -7.06
C LEU A 569 -29.33 46.67 -5.95
N ASP A 570 -28.74 46.62 -4.76
CA ASP A 570 -29.23 47.32 -3.57
C ASP A 570 -28.96 48.83 -3.65
N ASN A 571 -27.86 49.23 -4.28
CA ASN A 571 -27.43 50.62 -4.37
C ASN A 571 -26.73 50.93 -5.70
N PHE A 572 -27.14 52.03 -6.32
CA PHE A 572 -26.43 52.68 -7.40
C PHE A 572 -26.57 54.20 -7.18
N THR A 573 -25.61 54.80 -6.49
CA THR A 573 -25.69 56.22 -6.10
C THR A 573 -24.44 56.98 -6.48
N VAL A 574 -24.65 58.21 -6.95
CA VAL A 574 -23.60 59.13 -7.36
C VAL A 574 -23.60 60.32 -6.43
N GLY A 575 -22.48 60.59 -5.77
CA GLY A 575 -22.33 61.69 -4.82
C GLY A 575 -20.91 61.76 -4.28
N ASN A 576 -20.51 62.93 -3.79
CA ASN A 576 -19.14 63.22 -3.33
C ASN A 576 -18.05 62.89 -4.36
N GLY A 577 -18.33 63.04 -5.68
CA GLY A 577 -17.39 62.64 -6.73
C GLY A 577 -17.18 61.12 -6.87
N GLN A 578 -18.01 60.30 -6.23
CA GLN A 578 -17.92 58.85 -6.24
C GLN A 578 -19.21 58.21 -6.78
N LEU A 579 -19.06 57.05 -7.43
CA LEU A 579 -20.13 56.10 -7.70
C LEU A 579 -20.05 54.98 -6.66
N ARG A 580 -21.13 54.78 -5.89
CA ARG A 580 -21.26 53.70 -4.91
C ARG A 580 -22.23 52.65 -5.44
N LEU A 581 -21.75 51.42 -5.49
CA LEU A 581 -22.45 50.23 -5.95
C LEU A 581 -22.52 49.24 -4.81
N ALA A 582 -23.70 48.67 -4.57
CA ALA A 582 -23.85 47.52 -3.69
C ALA A 582 -24.97 46.62 -4.22
N GLY A 583 -24.85 45.33 -3.98
CA GLY A 583 -25.84 44.36 -4.40
C GLY A 583 -25.46 42.96 -3.99
N TRP A 584 -26.13 41.99 -4.59
CA TRP A 584 -25.80 40.57 -4.44
C TRP A 584 -26.04 39.82 -5.74
N HIS A 585 -25.29 38.73 -5.96
CA HIS A 585 -25.41 37.81 -7.08
C HIS A 585 -25.22 36.37 -6.57
N ALA A 586 -26.31 35.61 -6.50
CA ALA A 586 -26.31 34.21 -6.09
C ALA A 586 -26.43 33.31 -7.32
N ASN A 587 -25.41 32.49 -7.55
CA ASN A 587 -25.26 31.66 -8.73
C ASN A 587 -24.90 30.21 -8.36
N GLY A 588 -25.63 29.23 -8.90
CA GLY A 588 -25.38 27.81 -8.67
C GLY A 588 -24.05 27.28 -9.25
N VAL A 589 -23.49 27.93 -10.28
CA VAL A 589 -22.21 27.49 -10.88
C VAL A 589 -20.97 28.13 -10.24
N SER A 590 -21.16 29.02 -9.26
CA SER A 590 -20.05 29.71 -8.55
C SER A 590 -19.06 28.78 -7.85
N ARG A 591 -19.43 27.50 -7.63
CA ARG A 591 -18.51 26.45 -7.13
C ARG A 591 -17.32 26.22 -8.07
N PHE A 592 -17.50 26.44 -9.38
CA PHE A 592 -16.46 26.35 -10.41
C PHE A 592 -15.97 27.73 -10.86
N GLU A 593 -16.79 28.76 -10.68
CA GLU A 593 -16.52 30.14 -11.07
C GLU A 593 -16.32 31.02 -9.81
N GLN A 594 -15.13 30.92 -9.20
CA GLN A 594 -14.89 31.43 -7.84
C GLN A 594 -14.52 32.91 -7.77
N HIS A 595 -14.27 33.57 -8.90
CA HIS A 595 -13.84 34.97 -8.95
C HIS A 595 -15.00 35.89 -9.30
N HIS A 596 -15.28 36.86 -8.42
CA HIS A 596 -16.43 37.76 -8.56
C HIS A 596 -15.99 39.12 -9.11
N PHE A 597 -16.50 39.49 -10.28
CA PHE A 597 -16.25 40.78 -10.92
C PHE A 597 -17.50 41.64 -10.95
N ILE A 598 -17.32 42.94 -10.73
CA ILE A 598 -18.30 43.97 -11.04
C ILE A 598 -17.80 44.76 -12.23
N ILE A 599 -18.55 44.70 -13.33
CA ILE A 599 -18.22 45.36 -14.59
C ILE A 599 -19.19 46.52 -14.80
N LEU A 600 -18.65 47.71 -15.03
CA LEU A 600 -19.43 48.87 -15.42
C LEU A 600 -19.46 48.93 -16.96
N PHE A 601 -20.64 48.88 -17.55
CA PHE A 601 -20.83 48.83 -18.99
C PHE A 601 -21.66 50.02 -19.47
N ASP A 602 -21.18 50.74 -20.48
CA ASP A 602 -21.89 51.84 -21.10
C ASP A 602 -22.85 51.28 -22.16
N ALA A 603 -24.14 51.18 -21.81
CA ALA A 603 -25.17 50.64 -22.68
C ALA A 603 -25.48 51.55 -23.87
N THR A 604 -25.24 52.86 -23.73
CA THR A 604 -25.44 53.83 -24.81
C THR A 604 -24.35 53.71 -25.86
N ALA A 605 -23.10 53.54 -25.43
CA ALA A 605 -21.94 53.38 -26.32
C ALA A 605 -21.62 51.91 -26.68
N ASN A 606 -22.37 50.95 -26.10
CA ASN A 606 -22.17 49.50 -26.23
C ASN A 606 -20.72 49.05 -25.98
N ARG A 607 -20.11 49.53 -24.89
CA ARG A 607 -18.74 49.16 -24.51
C ARG A 607 -18.55 49.05 -23.01
N GLN A 608 -17.65 48.18 -22.59
CA GLN A 608 -17.17 48.13 -21.21
C GLN A 608 -16.47 49.45 -20.85
N VAL A 609 -16.76 49.98 -19.66
CA VAL A 609 -16.03 51.10 -19.06
C VAL A 609 -14.85 50.55 -18.29
N GLU A 610 -15.13 49.78 -17.23
CA GLU A 610 -14.14 49.22 -16.33
C GLU A 610 -14.62 47.91 -15.68
N SER A 611 -13.68 47.15 -15.12
CA SER A 611 -13.90 45.85 -14.49
C SER A 611 -13.15 45.75 -13.17
N TYR A 612 -13.84 45.30 -12.11
CA TYR A 612 -13.29 45.22 -10.77
C TYR A 612 -13.47 43.83 -10.19
N LEU A 613 -12.37 43.17 -9.83
CA LEU A 613 -12.41 41.97 -8.99
C LEU A 613 -12.79 42.40 -7.57
N VAL A 614 -13.91 41.89 -7.06
CA VAL A 614 -14.46 42.23 -5.75
C VAL A 614 -14.37 41.05 -4.79
N THR A 615 -14.34 41.36 -3.49
CA THR A 615 -14.47 40.35 -2.44
C THR A 615 -15.95 40.20 -2.08
N ALA A 616 -16.41 38.96 -1.98
CA ALA A 616 -17.76 38.63 -1.55
C ALA A 616 -18.05 39.15 -0.13
N THR A 617 -19.27 39.66 0.07
CA THR A 617 -19.78 40.07 1.38
C THR A 617 -20.93 39.18 1.84
N ALA A 618 -21.06 39.03 3.16
CA ALA A 618 -22.02 38.11 3.75
C ALA A 618 -23.47 38.61 3.56
N ARG A 619 -24.35 37.70 3.11
CA ARG A 619 -25.78 37.95 2.89
C ARG A 619 -26.67 36.85 3.48
N PRO A 620 -26.86 36.84 4.82
CA PRO A 620 -27.71 35.84 5.49
C PRO A 620 -29.18 35.89 5.03
N ASP A 621 -29.65 37.04 4.59
CA ASP A 621 -30.97 37.24 3.99
C ASP A 621 -31.10 36.49 2.66
N VAL A 622 -30.09 36.57 1.78
CA VAL A 622 -30.07 35.86 0.50
C VAL A 622 -29.93 34.35 0.71
N GLN A 623 -29.11 33.90 1.67
CA GLN A 623 -29.03 32.49 2.06
C GLN A 623 -30.38 31.93 2.51
N ARG A 624 -31.18 32.73 3.23
CA ARG A 624 -32.51 32.31 3.69
C ARG A 624 -33.50 32.18 2.53
N ALA A 625 -33.42 33.07 1.54
CA ALA A 625 -34.28 33.04 0.36
C ALA A 625 -33.87 31.93 -0.64
N TYR A 626 -32.57 31.67 -0.77
CA TYR A 626 -32.00 30.71 -1.74
C TYR A 626 -31.06 29.70 -1.07
N PRO A 627 -31.55 28.85 -0.15
CA PRO A 627 -30.69 28.01 0.68
C PRO A 627 -29.91 26.95 -0.12
N GLY A 628 -30.37 26.57 -1.31
CA GLY A 628 -29.71 25.59 -2.18
C GLY A 628 -28.67 26.17 -3.14
N VAL A 629 -28.44 27.48 -3.16
CA VAL A 629 -27.49 28.13 -4.07
C VAL A 629 -26.14 28.29 -3.37
N ALA A 630 -25.08 27.75 -3.98
CA ALA A 630 -23.79 27.52 -3.33
C ALA A 630 -23.17 28.77 -2.67
N ASN A 631 -23.23 29.93 -3.33
CA ASN A 631 -22.70 31.18 -2.81
C ASN A 631 -23.74 32.10 -2.16
N ALA A 632 -24.99 31.68 -1.92
CA ALA A 632 -26.06 32.59 -1.49
C ALA A 632 -25.69 33.41 -0.24
N GLY A 633 -25.09 32.78 0.78
CA GLY A 633 -24.64 33.47 2.00
C GLY A 633 -23.42 34.38 1.83
N GLN A 634 -22.69 34.29 0.71
CA GLN A 634 -21.52 35.09 0.34
C GLN A 634 -21.72 35.71 -1.06
N SER A 635 -22.94 36.12 -1.36
CA SER A 635 -23.33 36.63 -2.68
C SER A 635 -23.18 38.14 -2.82
N GLY A 636 -22.95 38.85 -1.70
CA GLY A 636 -22.93 40.30 -1.66
C GLY A 636 -21.68 40.90 -2.29
N PHE A 637 -21.79 42.13 -2.76
CA PHE A 637 -20.66 42.95 -3.18
C PHE A 637 -20.89 44.41 -2.80
N GLU A 638 -19.79 45.13 -2.59
CA GLU A 638 -19.77 46.58 -2.44
C GLU A 638 -18.56 47.16 -3.17
N LEU A 639 -18.77 48.27 -3.88
CA LEU A 639 -17.72 48.92 -4.66
C LEU A 639 -17.94 50.44 -4.66
N THR A 640 -16.88 51.18 -4.37
CA THR A 640 -16.87 52.65 -4.45
C THR A 640 -15.82 53.08 -5.47
N LEU A 641 -16.26 53.78 -6.51
CA LEU A 641 -15.44 54.18 -7.65
C LEU A 641 -15.33 55.70 -7.71
N ASN A 642 -14.15 56.20 -8.04
CA ASN A 642 -13.93 57.63 -8.25
C ASN A 642 -14.36 58.04 -9.67
N LEU A 643 -15.26 59.01 -9.78
CA LEU A 643 -15.79 59.44 -11.08
C LEU A 643 -14.73 60.08 -11.98
N THR A 644 -13.65 60.63 -11.41
CA THR A 644 -12.56 61.22 -12.20
C THR A 644 -11.77 60.19 -13.00
N GLU A 645 -11.81 58.93 -12.57
CA GLU A 645 -11.08 57.81 -13.19
C GLU A 645 -11.92 57.11 -14.27
N LEU A 646 -13.25 57.19 -14.18
CA LEU A 646 -14.19 56.46 -15.03
C LEU A 646 -14.59 57.18 -16.33
N ASN A 647 -14.34 58.49 -16.45
CA ASN A 647 -14.77 59.32 -17.59
C ASN A 647 -16.24 59.09 -18.01
N LEU A 648 -17.16 59.01 -17.06
CA LEU A 648 -18.57 58.78 -17.35
C LEU A 648 -19.20 59.94 -18.13
N ILE A 649 -20.09 59.61 -19.06
CA ILE A 649 -20.77 60.54 -19.95
C ILE A 649 -22.20 60.77 -19.42
N PRO A 650 -22.59 62.01 -19.11
CA PRO A 650 -23.94 62.30 -18.67
C PRO A 650 -24.99 61.97 -19.73
N GLY A 651 -26.16 61.56 -19.26
CA GLY A 651 -27.25 61.14 -20.14
C GLY A 651 -27.09 59.72 -20.69
N HIS A 652 -25.89 59.13 -20.63
CA HIS A 652 -25.70 57.72 -20.95
C HIS A 652 -26.37 56.81 -19.92
N ARG A 653 -26.67 55.58 -20.35
CA ARG A 653 -27.21 54.51 -19.52
C ARG A 653 -26.08 53.55 -19.19
N TYR A 654 -25.84 53.35 -17.90
CA TYR A 654 -24.83 52.43 -17.41
C TYR A 654 -25.48 51.17 -16.84
N LEU A 655 -24.95 50.03 -17.25
CA LEU A 655 -25.28 48.72 -16.73
C LEU A 655 -24.20 48.35 -15.71
N VAL A 656 -24.64 47.82 -14.58
CA VAL A 656 -23.76 47.04 -13.72
C VAL A 656 -23.93 45.59 -14.16
N VAL A 657 -22.83 44.89 -14.38
CA VAL A 657 -22.81 43.45 -14.63
C VAL A 657 -22.07 42.81 -13.48
N SER A 658 -22.73 41.89 -12.79
CA SER A 658 -22.08 41.02 -11.82
C SER A 658 -21.68 39.74 -12.53
N ARG A 659 -20.40 39.37 -12.45
CA ARG A 659 -19.84 38.20 -13.14
C ARG A 659 -19.17 37.29 -12.13
N TYR A 660 -19.52 36.01 -12.13
CA TYR A 660 -18.67 34.97 -11.57
C TYR A 660 -17.83 34.36 -12.68
N SER A 661 -16.54 34.13 -12.42
CA SER A 661 -15.59 33.61 -13.39
C SER A 661 -14.67 32.55 -12.79
N SER A 662 -14.27 31.60 -13.63
CA SER A 662 -13.24 30.62 -13.30
C SER A 662 -11.82 31.20 -13.32
N SER A 663 -11.62 32.44 -13.77
CA SER A 663 -10.31 33.09 -13.83
C SER A 663 -10.30 34.43 -13.10
N ALA A 664 -9.22 34.70 -12.36
CA ALA A 664 -8.99 35.96 -11.67
C ALA A 664 -8.39 37.06 -12.58
N SER A 665 -8.04 36.73 -13.83
CA SER A 665 -7.30 37.63 -14.71
C SER A 665 -8.21 38.52 -15.56
N GLY A 666 -7.79 39.77 -15.80
CA GLY A 666 -8.52 40.72 -16.64
C GLY A 666 -9.91 41.05 -16.09
N ASN A 667 -10.95 40.81 -16.88
CA ASN A 667 -12.37 40.91 -16.47
C ASN A 667 -13.04 39.52 -16.34
N GLY A 668 -12.23 38.48 -16.07
CA GLY A 668 -12.71 37.11 -15.90
C GLY A 668 -13.10 36.39 -17.21
N ASN A 669 -12.68 36.88 -18.38
CA ASN A 669 -12.91 36.21 -19.68
C ASN A 669 -11.63 35.77 -20.41
N GLY A 670 -10.48 35.74 -19.72
CA GLY A 670 -9.19 35.40 -20.32
C GLY A 670 -8.96 33.90 -20.50
N ASN A 671 -8.13 33.52 -21.48
CA ASN A 671 -7.59 32.16 -21.67
C ASN A 671 -8.62 31.01 -21.69
N GLY A 672 -9.84 31.26 -22.21
CA GLY A 672 -10.89 30.23 -22.28
C GLY A 672 -11.57 29.97 -20.93
N SER A 673 -11.50 30.92 -20.00
CA SER A 673 -12.25 30.89 -18.75
C SER A 673 -13.76 30.81 -18.99
N GLN A 674 -14.44 30.16 -18.06
CA GLN A 674 -15.90 30.14 -18.00
C GLN A 674 -16.39 31.25 -17.08
N TYR A 675 -17.55 31.81 -17.39
CA TYR A 675 -18.16 32.85 -16.59
C TYR A 675 -19.67 32.88 -16.75
N THR A 676 -20.31 33.43 -15.72
CA THR A 676 -21.76 33.65 -15.66
C THR A 676 -22.03 35.09 -15.28
N ASP A 677 -22.80 35.77 -16.13
CA ASP A 677 -23.14 37.17 -15.99
C ASP A 677 -24.58 37.36 -15.56
N TYR A 678 -24.78 38.22 -14.56
CA TYR A 678 -26.06 38.84 -14.31
C TYR A 678 -26.00 40.32 -14.71
N TRP A 679 -26.87 40.69 -15.64
CA TRP A 679 -27.01 42.05 -16.16
C TRP A 679 -28.12 42.77 -15.38
N PHE A 680 -27.76 43.71 -14.51
CA PHE A 680 -28.75 44.50 -13.78
C PHE A 680 -29.49 45.46 -14.72
N ALA A 681 -30.66 45.93 -14.31
CA ALA A 681 -31.40 46.94 -15.09
C ALA A 681 -30.56 48.22 -15.29
N PRO A 682 -30.53 48.81 -16.51
CA PRO A 682 -29.72 49.99 -16.80
C PRO A 682 -30.06 51.16 -15.88
N GLN A 683 -29.05 51.69 -15.22
CA GLN A 683 -29.14 52.90 -14.41
C GLN A 683 -28.78 54.09 -15.32
N LYS A 684 -29.74 54.97 -15.57
CA LYS A 684 -29.43 56.19 -16.32
C LYS A 684 -28.64 57.10 -15.40
N LEU A 685 -27.43 57.49 -15.82
CA LEU A 685 -26.66 58.50 -15.12
C LEU A 685 -27.33 59.85 -15.39
N LEU A 686 -28.36 60.12 -14.59
CA LEU A 686 -29.15 61.33 -14.64
C LEU A 686 -28.47 62.37 -13.77
N SER A 687 -27.99 63.43 -14.40
CA SER A 687 -27.61 64.69 -13.78
C SER A 687 -28.83 65.47 -13.26
N GLN A 688 -29.92 64.79 -12.85
CA GLN A 688 -31.23 65.43 -12.65
C GLN A 688 -31.32 66.35 -11.44
N ASN A 689 -30.24 66.47 -10.66
CA ASN A 689 -30.17 67.39 -9.53
C ASN A 689 -29.12 68.50 -9.72
N GLU A 690 -28.50 68.61 -10.91
CA GLU A 690 -27.57 69.71 -11.18
C GLU A 690 -28.28 71.05 -10.99
N ALA A 691 -27.65 71.91 -10.20
CA ALA A 691 -28.18 73.21 -9.87
C ALA A 691 -27.27 74.29 -10.44
N GLY A 692 -27.86 75.42 -10.74
CA GLY A 692 -27.12 76.60 -11.13
C GLY A 692 -27.95 77.84 -10.91
N TYR A 693 -27.27 78.96 -10.76
CA TYR A 693 -27.89 80.25 -10.58
C TYR A 693 -27.04 81.33 -11.25
N VAL A 694 -27.70 82.40 -11.68
CA VAL A 694 -27.04 83.59 -12.22
C VAL A 694 -27.04 84.63 -11.11
N ASP A 695 -25.87 84.88 -10.52
CA ASP A 695 -25.71 85.86 -9.44
C ASP A 695 -25.96 87.27 -9.96
N GLN A 696 -25.50 87.56 -11.19
CA GLN A 696 -25.66 88.85 -11.86
C GLN A 696 -25.66 88.70 -13.38
N HIS A 697 -26.44 89.54 -14.04
CA HIS A 697 -26.38 89.73 -15.47
C HIS A 697 -26.39 91.22 -15.81
N VAL A 698 -25.58 91.62 -16.79
CA VAL A 698 -25.43 93.02 -17.20
C VAL A 698 -25.46 93.09 -18.72
N LEU A 699 -26.40 93.87 -19.24
CA LEU A 699 -26.45 94.22 -20.65
C LEU A 699 -25.65 95.50 -20.89
N ARG A 700 -24.65 95.43 -21.77
CA ARG A 700 -23.90 96.61 -22.24
C ARG A 700 -24.10 96.79 -23.74
N GLN A 701 -24.29 98.03 -24.16
CA GLN A 701 -24.39 98.38 -25.58
C GLN A 701 -23.25 99.33 -25.94
N ALA A 702 -22.47 98.98 -26.96
CA ALA A 702 -21.43 99.83 -27.52
C ALA A 702 -21.38 99.61 -29.04
N ASN A 703 -21.37 100.70 -29.83
CA ASN A 703 -21.26 100.69 -31.30
C ASN A 703 -22.18 99.66 -31.97
N ASP A 704 -23.51 99.78 -31.74
CA ASP A 704 -24.57 98.90 -32.26
C ASP A 704 -24.51 97.40 -31.87
N GLN A 705 -23.55 97.00 -31.04
CA GLN A 705 -23.42 95.63 -30.57
C GLN A 705 -23.83 95.53 -29.09
N ALA A 706 -24.88 94.74 -28.82
CA ALA A 706 -25.31 94.45 -27.46
C ALA A 706 -24.59 93.19 -26.94
N LYS A 707 -24.01 93.28 -25.74
CA LYS A 707 -23.33 92.16 -25.07
C LYS A 707 -23.95 91.93 -23.71
N LEU A 708 -24.38 90.70 -23.47
CA LEU A 708 -24.89 90.25 -22.18
C LEU A 708 -23.75 89.54 -21.43
N THR A 709 -23.24 90.16 -20.37
CA THR A 709 -22.32 89.51 -19.45
C THR A 709 -23.10 88.87 -18.31
N VAL A 710 -22.93 87.57 -18.10
CA VAL A 710 -23.54 86.81 -17.01
C VAL A 710 -22.45 86.25 -16.11
N ALA A 711 -22.65 86.31 -14.80
CA ALA A 711 -21.84 85.61 -13.83
C ALA A 711 -22.75 84.82 -12.90
N GLY A 712 -22.33 83.62 -12.56
CA GLY A 712 -23.15 82.67 -11.83
C GLY A 712 -22.34 81.48 -11.34
N TRP A 713 -23.05 80.43 -10.97
CA TRP A 713 -22.46 79.14 -10.65
C TRP A 713 -23.29 78.00 -11.20
N ARG A 714 -22.65 76.86 -11.43
CA ARG A 714 -23.30 75.59 -11.74
C ARG A 714 -22.51 74.41 -11.18
N VAL A 715 -23.22 73.48 -10.58
CA VAL A 715 -22.67 72.22 -10.08
C VAL A 715 -22.93 71.06 -11.05
N THR A 716 -21.94 70.18 -11.23
CA THR A 716 -21.99 68.99 -12.08
C THR A 716 -21.06 67.89 -11.55
N ASN A 717 -21.42 66.63 -11.82
CA ASN A 717 -20.57 65.46 -11.59
C ASN A 717 -19.73 65.07 -12.81
N LEU A 718 -19.77 65.88 -13.88
CA LEU A 718 -18.85 65.76 -15.00
C LEU A 718 -17.40 65.96 -14.55
N ALA A 719 -16.58 64.94 -14.76
CA ALA A 719 -15.14 65.02 -14.51
C ALA A 719 -14.43 66.00 -15.47
N ARG A 720 -14.93 66.13 -16.70
CA ARG A 720 -14.42 67.00 -17.76
C ARG A 720 -15.57 67.47 -18.64
N GLY A 721 -15.63 68.77 -18.97
CA GLY A 721 -16.67 69.25 -19.87
C GLY A 721 -16.50 70.70 -20.33
N TYR A 722 -16.92 70.91 -21.57
CA TYR A 722 -17.08 72.21 -22.22
C TYR A 722 -18.37 72.84 -21.74
N HIS A 723 -18.27 74.06 -21.22
CA HIS A 723 -19.39 74.80 -20.69
C HIS A 723 -19.88 75.81 -21.74
N THR A 724 -21.11 75.64 -22.22
CA THR A 724 -21.75 76.54 -23.17
C THR A 724 -22.94 77.23 -22.52
N LEU A 725 -23.01 78.54 -22.69
CA LEU A 725 -24.14 79.36 -22.29
C LEU A 725 -25.00 79.62 -23.52
N ILE A 726 -26.28 79.25 -23.45
CA ILE A 726 -27.24 79.44 -24.53
C ILE A 726 -28.30 80.41 -24.03
N LEU A 727 -28.53 81.51 -24.74
CA LEU A 727 -29.62 82.43 -24.45
C LEU A 727 -30.85 82.00 -25.25
N PHE A 728 -31.90 81.58 -24.54
CA PHE A 728 -33.15 81.11 -25.13
C PHE A 728 -34.25 82.18 -24.95
N ASP A 729 -34.91 82.53 -26.04
CA ASP A 729 -36.06 83.42 -26.07
C ASP A 729 -37.32 82.59 -25.78
N ASN A 730 -37.85 82.72 -24.56
CA ASN A 730 -39.03 81.97 -24.12
C ASN A 730 -40.28 82.41 -24.87
N THR A 731 -40.34 83.68 -25.28
CA THR A 731 -41.52 84.27 -25.94
C THR A 731 -41.65 83.76 -27.36
N ARG A 732 -40.53 83.55 -28.05
CA ARG A 732 -40.49 83.03 -29.43
C ARG A 732 -40.14 81.54 -29.53
N GLY A 733 -39.87 80.88 -28.41
CA GLY A 733 -39.59 79.45 -28.35
C GLY A 733 -38.35 79.03 -29.14
N ARG A 734 -37.31 79.88 -29.19
CA ARG A 734 -36.09 79.59 -29.95
C ARG A 734 -34.82 80.05 -29.24
N GLU A 735 -33.72 79.38 -29.55
CA GLU A 735 -32.40 79.86 -29.21
C GLU A 735 -32.09 81.17 -29.95
N LEU A 736 -31.60 82.17 -29.21
CA LEU A 736 -31.20 83.46 -29.78
C LEU A 736 -29.72 83.46 -30.16
N THR A 737 -28.85 82.96 -29.28
CA THR A 737 -27.39 82.90 -29.47
C THR A 737 -26.77 82.02 -28.38
N ARG A 738 -25.53 81.57 -28.59
CA ARG A 738 -24.75 80.81 -27.61
C ARG A 738 -23.30 81.25 -27.55
N GLN A 739 -22.65 80.98 -26.43
CA GLN A 739 -21.23 81.24 -26.21
C GLN A 739 -20.63 80.12 -25.35
N THR A 740 -19.57 79.48 -25.83
CA THR A 740 -18.75 78.62 -24.98
C THR A 740 -17.87 79.47 -24.06
N VAL A 741 -17.96 79.21 -22.76
CA VAL A 741 -17.10 79.79 -21.72
C VAL A 741 -15.96 78.80 -21.44
N ALA A 742 -14.79 79.33 -21.09
CA ALA A 742 -13.54 78.55 -21.03
C ALA A 742 -13.68 77.23 -20.25
N ASP A 743 -13.02 76.20 -20.77
CA ASP A 743 -13.13 74.79 -20.37
C ASP A 743 -13.07 74.57 -18.85
N SER A 744 -14.06 73.87 -18.30
CA SER A 744 -13.97 73.36 -16.92
C SER A 744 -13.05 72.13 -16.90
N PRO A 745 -12.19 71.99 -15.88
CA PRO A 745 -12.55 72.24 -14.48
C PRO A 745 -12.10 73.58 -13.89
N ALA A 746 -11.53 74.51 -14.65
CA ALA A 746 -11.05 75.80 -14.13
C ALA A 746 -12.18 76.85 -14.00
N GLY A 747 -13.33 76.46 -13.43
CA GLY A 747 -14.33 77.45 -13.05
C GLY A 747 -13.83 78.34 -11.90
N ILE A 748 -14.58 79.39 -11.62
CA ILE A 748 -14.26 80.36 -10.58
C ILE A 748 -14.51 79.74 -9.21
N SER A 749 -13.59 79.93 -8.26
CA SER A 749 -13.70 79.42 -6.89
C SER A 749 -14.99 79.91 -6.22
N ARG A 750 -15.75 78.97 -5.63
CA ARG A 750 -17.02 79.24 -4.93
C ARG A 750 -17.09 78.48 -3.60
N PRO A 751 -16.45 78.97 -2.52
CA PRO A 751 -16.48 78.32 -1.21
C PRO A 751 -17.89 78.18 -0.61
N ASP A 752 -18.79 79.10 -0.94
CA ASP A 752 -20.20 79.07 -0.56
C ASP A 752 -20.95 77.89 -1.22
N ILE A 753 -20.69 77.63 -2.50
CA ILE A 753 -21.25 76.51 -3.25
C ILE A 753 -20.60 75.19 -2.82
N MET A 754 -19.29 75.19 -2.56
CA MET A 754 -18.60 74.04 -1.97
C MET A 754 -19.25 73.61 -0.64
N ARG A 755 -19.62 74.55 0.22
CA ARG A 755 -20.28 74.23 1.50
C ARG A 755 -21.67 73.63 1.32
N LEU A 756 -22.43 74.10 0.32
CA LEU A 756 -23.79 73.64 0.07
C LEU A 756 -23.83 72.32 -0.72
N TYR A 757 -22.96 72.18 -1.72
CA TYR A 757 -23.04 71.17 -2.77
C TYR A 757 -21.77 70.32 -2.91
N GLY A 758 -20.71 70.59 -2.15
CA GLY A 758 -19.42 69.89 -2.24
C GLY A 758 -19.49 68.41 -1.87
N ARG A 759 -20.54 67.99 -1.16
CA ARG A 759 -20.82 66.57 -0.91
C ARG A 759 -21.57 65.87 -2.05
N GLN A 760 -22.02 66.61 -3.06
CA GLN A 760 -22.88 66.09 -4.12
C GLN A 760 -22.21 66.17 -5.49
N TYR A 761 -21.40 67.21 -5.72
CA TYR A 761 -20.87 67.52 -7.04
C TYR A 761 -19.36 67.76 -7.05
N LEU A 762 -18.69 67.14 -8.03
CA LEU A 762 -17.24 67.18 -8.19
C LEU A 762 -16.70 68.61 -8.36
N ASN A 763 -17.38 69.44 -9.16
CA ASN A 763 -16.89 70.78 -9.48
C ASN A 763 -17.30 71.85 -8.44
N ALA A 764 -17.96 71.51 -7.34
CA ALA A 764 -18.59 72.50 -6.44
C ALA A 764 -17.62 73.57 -5.91
N ALA A 765 -16.35 73.21 -5.67
CA ALA A 765 -15.29 74.15 -5.27
C ALA A 765 -14.99 75.22 -6.33
N HIS A 766 -15.19 74.89 -7.60
CA HIS A 766 -14.90 75.72 -8.78
C HIS A 766 -16.14 75.83 -9.68
N ALA A 767 -17.33 75.89 -9.08
CA ALA A 767 -18.59 75.88 -9.81
C ALA A 767 -18.93 77.24 -10.44
N GLY A 768 -18.18 78.30 -10.13
CA GLY A 768 -18.45 79.64 -10.65
C GLY A 768 -18.12 79.77 -12.14
N PHE A 769 -18.83 80.64 -12.84
CA PHE A 769 -18.54 81.00 -14.23
C PHE A 769 -18.81 82.48 -14.48
N THR A 770 -18.12 83.04 -15.49
CA THR A 770 -18.43 84.33 -16.09
C THR A 770 -18.36 84.18 -17.60
N GLY A 771 -19.38 84.65 -18.32
CA GLY A 771 -19.45 84.59 -19.77
C GLY A 771 -20.02 85.88 -20.36
N THR A 772 -19.58 86.24 -21.56
CA THR A 772 -20.15 87.37 -22.31
C THR A 772 -20.70 86.87 -23.63
N ILE A 773 -22.01 86.96 -23.79
CA ILE A 773 -22.75 86.53 -24.96
C ILE A 773 -22.97 87.77 -25.85
N THR A 774 -22.54 87.69 -27.11
CA THR A 774 -22.85 88.73 -28.09
C THR A 774 -24.26 88.50 -28.63
N LEU A 775 -25.12 89.49 -28.50
CA LEU A 775 -26.48 89.44 -29.01
C LEU A 775 -26.51 89.86 -30.50
N PRO A 776 -27.35 89.23 -31.32
CA PRO A 776 -27.50 89.63 -32.72
C PRO A 776 -28.04 91.06 -32.84
N ALA A 777 -27.71 91.73 -33.94
CA ALA A 777 -28.27 93.04 -34.26
C ALA A 777 -29.81 92.94 -34.35
N GLY A 778 -30.51 93.89 -33.72
CA GLY A 778 -31.98 93.87 -33.67
C GLY A 778 -32.57 92.79 -32.76
N TRP A 779 -31.80 92.27 -31.78
CA TRP A 779 -32.34 91.30 -30.83
C TRP A 779 -33.60 91.85 -30.12
N PRO A 780 -34.59 91.00 -29.80
CA PRO A 780 -35.90 91.47 -29.35
C PRO A 780 -35.90 91.98 -27.90
N ARG A 781 -36.11 93.29 -27.73
CA ARG A 781 -36.19 93.91 -26.41
C ARG A 781 -37.60 93.74 -25.83
N GLY A 782 -37.69 93.42 -24.55
CA GLY A 782 -38.97 93.23 -23.85
C GLY A 782 -39.44 91.78 -23.79
N ASP A 783 -38.78 90.89 -24.52
CA ASP A 783 -39.02 89.47 -24.44
C ASP A 783 -38.45 88.84 -23.18
N ASP A 784 -39.03 87.70 -22.83
CA ASP A 784 -38.65 86.89 -21.70
C ASP A 784 -37.55 85.87 -22.07
N TYR A 785 -36.49 85.79 -21.26
CA TYR A 785 -35.29 85.03 -21.57
C TYR A 785 -34.91 84.02 -20.48
N THR A 786 -34.40 82.87 -20.93
CA THR A 786 -33.74 81.86 -20.09
C THR A 786 -32.29 81.70 -20.52
N LEU A 787 -31.37 81.72 -19.56
CA LEU A 787 -30.00 81.29 -19.79
C LEU A 787 -29.93 79.77 -19.56
N ILE A 788 -29.73 79.01 -20.62
CA ILE A 788 -29.42 77.59 -20.50
C ILE A 788 -27.91 77.48 -20.31
N SER A 789 -27.51 77.12 -19.11
CA SER A 789 -26.16 76.62 -18.86
C SER A 789 -26.13 75.19 -19.42
N ARG A 790 -25.18 74.86 -20.28
CA ARG A 790 -25.02 73.53 -20.89
C ARG A 790 -23.61 73.02 -20.67
N TYR A 791 -23.45 71.78 -20.20
CA TYR A 791 -22.16 71.10 -20.19
C TYR A 791 -22.17 69.94 -21.18
N SER A 792 -21.10 69.81 -21.97
CA SER A 792 -20.84 68.70 -22.88
C SER A 792 -19.45 68.12 -22.62
N PRO A 793 -19.25 66.79 -22.65
CA PRO A 793 -17.91 66.21 -22.58
C PRO A 793 -17.09 66.44 -23.86
N THR A 794 -17.70 66.96 -24.92
CA THR A 794 -17.05 67.23 -26.21
C THR A 794 -17.12 68.72 -26.56
N THR A 795 -16.24 69.17 -27.45
CA THR A 795 -16.28 70.55 -27.97
C THR A 795 -17.59 70.87 -28.69
N ASP A 796 -18.32 69.86 -29.16
CA ASP A 796 -19.67 70.01 -29.69
C ASP A 796 -20.69 70.07 -28.55
N ALA A 797 -21.24 71.26 -28.35
CA ALA A 797 -22.29 71.54 -27.37
C ALA A 797 -23.64 70.86 -27.69
N ASN A 798 -23.78 70.15 -28.80
CA ASN A 798 -25.01 69.42 -29.16
C ASN A 798 -24.90 67.91 -28.95
N VAL A 799 -23.74 67.41 -28.51
CA VAL A 799 -23.49 65.99 -28.28
C VAL A 799 -23.40 65.72 -26.78
N ASN A 800 -24.14 64.71 -26.28
CA ASN A 800 -24.01 64.17 -24.92
C ASN A 800 -24.00 65.23 -23.80
N TYR A 801 -24.94 66.17 -23.87
CA TYR A 801 -24.95 67.35 -22.99
C TYR A 801 -25.99 67.26 -21.86
N VAL A 802 -25.78 68.11 -20.87
CA VAL A 802 -26.72 68.35 -19.76
C VAL A 802 -27.02 69.83 -19.60
N ASP A 803 -28.30 70.15 -19.45
CA ASP A 803 -28.81 71.52 -19.38
C ASP A 803 -29.31 71.86 -17.98
N VAL A 804 -28.99 73.08 -17.55
CA VAL A 804 -29.59 73.75 -16.39
C VAL A 804 -30.16 75.08 -16.88
N PRO A 805 -31.49 75.19 -17.05
CA PRO A 805 -32.14 76.44 -17.41
C PRO A 805 -32.20 77.38 -16.20
N ILE A 806 -31.80 78.63 -16.39
CA ILE A 806 -31.82 79.69 -15.38
C ILE A 806 -32.64 80.85 -15.94
N TYR A 807 -33.82 81.08 -15.36
CA TYR A 807 -34.73 82.13 -15.80
C TYR A 807 -34.13 83.51 -15.54
N LEU A 808 -33.99 84.33 -16.58
CA LEU A 808 -33.49 85.71 -16.48
C LEU A 808 -34.61 86.75 -16.47
N GLY A 809 -35.81 86.40 -16.96
CA GLY A 809 -36.89 87.36 -17.15
C GLY A 809 -36.65 88.26 -18.35
N VAL A 810 -37.27 89.45 -18.31
CA VAL A 810 -37.06 90.49 -19.32
C VAL A 810 -35.74 91.21 -19.08
N ILE A 811 -34.82 91.10 -20.04
CA ILE A 811 -33.51 91.76 -19.97
C ILE A 811 -33.65 93.21 -20.46
N GLN A 812 -33.52 94.17 -19.56
CA GLN A 812 -33.53 95.61 -19.89
C GLN A 812 -32.15 96.23 -19.61
N GLY A 813 -31.66 97.07 -20.52
CA GLY A 813 -30.43 97.82 -20.30
C GLY A 813 -30.65 98.90 -19.24
N LYS A 814 -29.71 99.07 -18.31
CA LYS A 814 -29.56 100.38 -17.66
C LYS A 814 -29.02 101.32 -18.73
N LEU A 815 -29.89 102.19 -19.24
CA LEU A 815 -29.49 103.32 -20.09
C LEU A 815 -28.47 104.20 -19.36
#